data_AF-A0A819JXV5-F1
#
_entry.id   AF-A0A819JXV5-F1
#
_cell.length_a   1.000
_cell.length_b   1.000
_cell.length_c   1.000
_cell.angle_alpha   90.00
_cell.angle_beta   90.00
_cell.angle_gamma   90.00
#
_symmetry.space_group_name_H-M   'P 1'
#
loop_
_entity.id
_entity.type
_entity.pdbx_description
1 polymer ?
#
loop_
_entity_poly.entity_id
_entity_poly.type
_entity_poly.pdbx_seq_one_letter_code
_entity_poly.pdbx_strand_id
1 'polypeptide(L)'
;MSIFNEDYIEDAAKACQYLSILRPELIVPPIMKKLFLSIDNITEPGRFTLIMKCLPGIICQIVRQTSNYSEGQTYVLTLMMSILPCIDSNDFEKIAVTLEVLDAILKLVPCIDCSSAIHTRNDLTEIEKRVCLSTTQFEDFITDFLNRIFQMISIRSAEMFDDAVANDVFNEDDKFIQIIHQKIIKFLTGSLFSSKVRKFVAGLVRVIIKVNPIEILKYLLPQTCEHIENIMNNSQTAILMDHKGDIELTWHLVLFSELVRARGDALLIYKQMIMSVFHQCIRIVHKDSYEAIAKAAKHLLKSLSDLYSIDDQLSLENMDESFVDCLPIRAWGQHVDFDQLQVQYHFPTVDEIDFACEFVNTFIYAELQLLNEKCLNLSKEERLRSLTLIHYIAVGCLRMVSRIESNQVIDLVPTVVPYGSKYRFRYSIYSKEPKFRDNLRMRLLIDIGNLLDILVENHCDDVASINTAINIYALLPIYYGISQYDINKLCQYIGLNEALFKTWGQHQISMSLMCLLLQKRVPIPLSCIRTLVDFIVHDNIELRKYAVIGMTALCRLQKPPRVYVEKSLDEILRHENQDPRRMHRLIDFLCSLIKNNQTIESASNERFRWRLVQELRNFQWRIPLVWCAINNFAKELLDHPFEIVRENIANILSMSLSFDIILPNGRSTRHPNIDQFINTICERLHQAIVAYEKTPFVPVNVSNQVVEIDFETRKALNLMETVIQLHTYLFDWCQQPVKIATIRIFPYVSL
;
A
#
# COMPACT_ATOMS: atom_id res chain seq x y z
N MET A 1 0.82 0.73 25.92
CA MET A 1 0.42 2.15 25.80
C MET A 1 0.16 2.47 24.34
N SER A 2 1.09 2.20 23.43
CA SER A 2 0.92 2.47 21.99
C SER A 2 -0.25 1.73 21.31
N ILE A 3 -0.68 0.57 21.84
CA ILE A 3 -1.89 -0.15 21.37
C ILE A 3 -3.15 0.74 21.44
N PHE A 4 -3.23 1.70 22.37
CA PHE A 4 -4.39 2.59 22.50
C PHE A 4 -4.19 3.94 21.79
N ASN A 5 -3.15 4.06 20.97
CA ASN A 5 -2.90 5.25 20.16
C ASN A 5 -3.21 4.94 18.69
N GLU A 6 -4.19 5.62 18.12
CA GLU A 6 -4.67 5.39 16.75
C GLU A 6 -3.56 5.58 15.70
N ASP A 7 -2.65 6.54 15.91
CA ASP A 7 -1.58 6.84 14.96
C ASP A 7 -0.50 5.74 14.88
N TYR A 8 -0.36 4.92 15.93
CA TYR A 8 0.72 3.94 16.07
C TYR A 8 0.22 2.49 16.16
N ILE A 9 -1.05 2.24 15.82
CA ILE A 9 -1.66 0.92 16.00
C ILE A 9 -1.00 -0.15 15.14
N GLU A 10 -0.66 0.16 13.89
CA GLU A 10 -0.03 -0.81 12.98
C GLU A 10 1.37 -1.23 13.46
N ASP A 11 2.17 -0.28 13.92
CA ASP A 11 3.50 -0.55 14.48
C ASP A 11 3.40 -1.29 15.81
N ALA A 12 2.41 -0.95 16.64
CA ALA A 12 2.14 -1.65 17.88
C ALA A 12 1.70 -3.11 17.63
N ALA A 13 0.85 -3.35 16.63
CA ALA A 13 0.42 -4.69 16.23
C ALA A 13 1.60 -5.54 15.75
N LYS A 14 2.45 -5.01 14.87
CA LYS A 14 3.68 -5.67 14.41
C LYS A 14 4.65 -5.96 15.56
N ALA A 15 4.84 -5.00 16.47
CA ALA A 15 5.68 -5.20 17.65
C ALA A 15 5.12 -6.32 18.55
N CYS A 16 3.80 -6.36 18.77
CA CYS A 16 3.17 -7.43 19.53
C CYS A 16 3.32 -8.79 18.84
N GLN A 17 3.20 -8.86 17.51
CA GLN A 17 3.45 -10.08 16.73
C GLN A 17 4.90 -10.58 16.89
N TYR A 18 5.90 -9.71 16.75
CA TYR A 18 7.30 -10.14 16.90
C TYR A 18 7.64 -10.53 18.34
N LEU A 19 7.12 -9.81 19.33
CA LEU A 19 7.35 -10.15 20.74
C LEU A 19 6.61 -11.42 21.15
N SER A 20 5.41 -11.69 20.61
CA SER A 20 4.67 -12.91 20.89
C SER A 20 5.36 -14.15 20.32
N ILE A 21 6.01 -14.04 19.15
CA ILE A 21 6.84 -15.13 18.59
C ILE A 21 8.00 -15.48 19.53
N LEU A 22 8.61 -14.49 20.20
CA LEU A 22 9.75 -14.72 21.09
C LEU A 22 9.34 -15.22 22.48
N ARG A 23 8.36 -14.57 23.12
CA ARG A 23 7.92 -14.86 24.50
C ARG A 23 6.39 -14.69 24.61
N PRO A 24 5.60 -15.68 24.15
CA PRO A 24 4.14 -15.59 24.16
C PRO A 24 3.57 -15.50 25.58
N GLU A 25 4.18 -16.19 26.55
CA GLU A 25 3.79 -16.20 27.97
C GLU A 25 3.76 -14.81 28.64
N LEU A 26 4.51 -13.84 28.12
CA LEU A 26 4.56 -12.47 28.65
C LEU A 26 3.63 -11.50 27.90
N ILE A 27 3.28 -11.82 26.65
CA ILE A 27 2.57 -10.91 25.74
C ILE A 27 1.09 -11.29 25.63
N VAL A 28 0.78 -12.57 25.47
CA VAL A 28 -0.59 -13.06 25.25
C VAL A 28 -1.48 -12.79 26.47
N PRO A 29 -1.13 -13.18 27.71
CA PRO A 29 -2.05 -13.02 28.84
C PRO A 29 -2.45 -11.56 29.14
N PRO A 30 -1.54 -10.56 29.12
CA PRO A 30 -1.92 -9.16 29.30
C PRO A 30 -2.85 -8.62 28.21
N ILE A 31 -2.70 -9.07 26.97
CA ILE A 31 -3.55 -8.64 25.85
C ILE A 31 -4.93 -9.28 25.99
N MET A 32 -5.00 -10.58 26.26
CA MET A 32 -6.28 -11.28 26.50
C MET A 32 -7.04 -10.69 27.68
N LYS A 33 -6.36 -10.40 28.79
CA LYS A 33 -6.98 -9.75 29.95
C LYS A 33 -7.58 -8.39 29.58
N LYS A 34 -6.87 -7.58 28.80
CA LYS A 34 -7.39 -6.28 28.34
C LYS A 34 -8.55 -6.43 27.36
N LEU A 35 -8.51 -7.45 26.51
CA LEU A 35 -9.57 -7.72 25.56
C LEU A 35 -10.88 -8.09 26.28
N PHE A 36 -10.86 -9.07 27.18
CA PHE A 36 -12.05 -9.47 27.94
C PHE A 36 -12.62 -8.31 28.77
N LEU A 37 -11.76 -7.49 29.40
CA LEU A 37 -12.19 -6.26 30.08
C LEU A 37 -12.82 -5.23 29.13
N SER A 38 -12.40 -5.19 27.86
CA SER A 38 -12.92 -4.26 26.86
C SER A 38 -14.22 -4.74 26.23
N ILE A 39 -14.46 -6.06 26.18
CA ILE A 39 -15.73 -6.65 25.72
C ILE A 39 -16.86 -6.27 26.68
N ASP A 40 -16.61 -6.36 27.99
CA ASP A 40 -17.60 -5.99 29.01
C ASP A 40 -17.80 -4.46 29.12
N ASN A 41 -16.82 -3.67 28.68
CA ASN A 41 -16.83 -2.22 28.83
C ASN A 41 -17.54 -1.52 27.66
N ILE A 42 -18.79 -1.12 27.90
CA ILE A 42 -19.62 -0.39 26.92
C ILE A 42 -19.16 1.08 26.75
N THR A 43 -18.37 1.64 27.69
CA THR A 43 -18.07 3.07 27.73
C THR A 43 -16.95 3.53 26.79
N GLU A 44 -16.03 2.64 26.39
CA GLU A 44 -14.87 2.98 25.55
C GLU A 44 -14.73 2.00 24.37
N PRO A 45 -15.66 2.03 23.39
CA PRO A 45 -15.72 1.06 22.30
C PRO A 45 -14.47 1.06 21.42
N GLY A 46 -13.79 2.20 21.27
CA GLY A 46 -12.54 2.30 20.48
C GLY A 46 -11.42 1.43 21.02
N ARG A 47 -11.37 1.17 22.33
CA ARG A 47 -10.34 0.28 22.92
C ARG A 47 -10.50 -1.16 22.47
N PHE A 48 -11.74 -1.64 22.34
CA PHE A 48 -12.02 -2.98 21.83
C PHE A 48 -11.50 -3.12 20.39
N THR A 49 -11.87 -2.18 19.51
CA THR A 49 -11.45 -2.18 18.09
C THR A 49 -9.93 -2.15 17.95
N LEU A 50 -9.24 -1.32 18.73
CA LEU A 50 -7.78 -1.24 18.68
C LEU A 50 -7.08 -2.52 19.15
N ILE A 51 -7.56 -3.16 20.23
CA ILE A 51 -6.99 -4.44 20.68
C ILE A 51 -7.24 -5.54 19.65
N MET A 52 -8.44 -5.58 19.08
CA MET A 52 -8.78 -6.60 18.09
C MET A 52 -7.97 -6.45 16.80
N LYS A 53 -7.63 -5.22 16.36
CA LYS A 53 -6.68 -5.00 15.24
C LYS A 53 -5.28 -5.57 15.50
N CYS A 54 -4.86 -5.70 16.76
CA CYS A 54 -3.57 -6.31 17.11
C CYS A 54 -3.62 -7.85 17.15
N LEU A 55 -4.81 -8.43 17.33
CA LEU A 55 -4.98 -9.83 17.66
C LEU A 55 -4.60 -10.78 16.50
N PRO A 56 -4.90 -10.50 15.21
CA PRO A 56 -4.51 -11.36 14.08
C PRO A 56 -3.03 -11.76 14.06
N GLY A 57 -2.12 -10.83 14.40
CA GLY A 57 -0.69 -11.10 14.47
C GLY A 57 -0.26 -12.02 15.63
N ILE A 58 -1.14 -12.24 16.61
CA ILE A 58 -0.85 -12.99 17.85
C ILE A 58 -1.58 -14.33 17.88
N ILE A 59 -2.68 -14.49 17.14
CA ILE A 59 -3.54 -15.69 17.17
C ILE A 59 -2.76 -16.98 16.95
N CYS A 60 -1.78 -17.01 16.04
CA CYS A 60 -0.91 -18.18 15.85
C CYS A 60 -0.23 -18.64 17.15
N GLN A 61 0.21 -17.71 17.99
CA GLN A 61 0.83 -18.01 19.29
C GLN A 61 -0.19 -18.35 20.38
N ILE A 62 -1.47 -17.98 20.20
CA ILE A 62 -2.57 -18.38 21.09
C ILE A 62 -2.96 -19.84 20.79
N VAL A 63 -3.05 -20.18 19.51
CA VAL A 63 -3.55 -21.47 19.01
C VAL A 63 -2.52 -22.58 19.13
N ARG A 64 -1.23 -22.28 18.95
CA ARG A 64 -0.16 -23.28 18.92
C ARG A 64 0.29 -23.73 20.32
N GLN A 65 0.49 -25.03 20.49
CA GLN A 65 1.17 -25.57 21.68
C GLN A 65 2.68 -25.38 21.56
N THR A 66 3.29 -24.73 22.55
CA THR A 66 4.76 -24.67 22.70
C THR A 66 5.17 -25.23 24.06
N SER A 67 6.44 -25.64 24.18
CA SER A 67 6.98 -26.14 25.46
C SER A 67 6.88 -25.12 26.60
N ASN A 68 6.90 -23.83 26.25
CA ASN A 68 6.95 -22.73 27.22
C ASN A 68 5.56 -22.14 27.50
N TYR A 69 4.63 -22.26 26.55
CA TYR A 69 3.27 -21.74 26.67
C TYR A 69 2.27 -22.61 25.91
N SER A 70 1.44 -23.33 26.65
CA SER A 70 0.33 -24.16 26.14
C SER A 70 -1.04 -23.69 26.64
N GLU A 71 -1.08 -22.83 27.67
CA GLU A 71 -2.33 -22.27 28.21
C GLU A 71 -3.10 -21.41 27.18
N GLY A 72 -2.40 -20.90 26.15
CA GLY A 72 -3.00 -20.11 25.07
C GLY A 72 -4.24 -20.76 24.44
N GLN A 73 -4.22 -22.08 24.24
CA GLN A 73 -5.31 -22.81 23.59
C GLN A 73 -6.63 -22.72 24.35
N THR A 74 -6.57 -22.58 25.68
CA THR A 74 -7.78 -22.46 26.51
C THR A 74 -8.56 -21.17 26.22
N TYR A 75 -7.90 -20.15 25.69
CA TYR A 75 -8.55 -18.90 25.30
C TYR A 75 -9.29 -18.98 23.98
N VAL A 76 -8.97 -19.90 23.07
CA VAL A 76 -9.46 -19.90 21.68
C VAL A 76 -10.99 -19.93 21.61
N LEU A 77 -11.61 -20.95 22.20
CA LEU A 77 -13.07 -21.10 22.20
C LEU A 77 -13.77 -20.03 23.04
N THR A 78 -13.19 -19.66 24.18
CA THR A 78 -13.72 -18.59 25.03
C THR A 78 -13.75 -17.27 24.27
N LEU A 79 -12.69 -16.97 23.53
CA LEU A 79 -12.55 -15.79 22.68
C LEU A 79 -13.57 -15.82 21.54
N MET A 80 -13.66 -16.94 20.81
CA MET A 80 -14.63 -17.11 19.71
C MET A 80 -16.05 -16.84 20.20
N MET A 81 -16.46 -17.45 21.32
CA MET A 81 -17.80 -17.25 21.88
C MET A 81 -18.01 -15.82 22.42
N SER A 82 -16.99 -15.19 23.01
CA SER A 82 -17.12 -13.84 23.59
C SER A 82 -17.18 -12.72 22.57
N ILE A 83 -16.60 -12.90 21.37
CA ILE A 83 -16.64 -11.89 20.30
C ILE A 83 -17.84 -12.05 19.35
N LEU A 84 -18.53 -13.20 19.34
CA LEU A 84 -19.75 -13.40 18.54
C LEU A 84 -20.82 -12.32 18.75
N PRO A 85 -21.10 -11.84 19.98
CA PRO A 85 -22.03 -10.74 20.21
C PRO A 85 -21.66 -9.44 19.49
N CYS A 86 -20.39 -9.23 19.17
CA CYS A 86 -19.89 -8.05 18.45
C CYS A 86 -20.26 -8.06 16.96
N ILE A 87 -20.71 -9.19 16.41
CA ILE A 87 -21.39 -9.27 15.11
C ILE A 87 -22.82 -8.76 15.31
N ASP A 88 -22.93 -7.45 15.53
CA ASP A 88 -24.18 -6.72 15.60
C ASP A 88 -24.24 -5.73 14.45
N SER A 89 -25.44 -5.61 13.87
CA SER A 89 -25.74 -4.71 12.76
C SER A 89 -25.25 -3.29 12.98
N ASN A 90 -25.09 -2.77 14.20
CA ASN A 90 -24.94 -1.33 14.45
C ASN A 90 -23.55 -0.73 14.14
N ASP A 91 -22.45 -1.48 14.22
CA ASP A 91 -21.07 -0.94 14.16
C ASP A 91 -20.19 -1.71 13.17
N PHE A 92 -19.93 -1.10 12.01
CA PHE A 92 -19.21 -1.72 10.89
C PHE A 92 -17.74 -2.01 11.20
N GLU A 93 -17.07 -1.11 11.93
CA GLU A 93 -15.65 -1.28 12.24
C GLU A 93 -15.45 -2.46 13.20
N LYS A 94 -16.36 -2.62 14.17
CA LYS A 94 -16.37 -3.79 15.06
C LYS A 94 -16.66 -5.09 14.31
N ILE A 95 -17.60 -5.10 13.37
CA ILE A 95 -17.88 -6.29 12.55
C ILE A 95 -16.63 -6.69 11.77
N ALA A 96 -16.04 -5.76 11.02
CA ALA A 96 -14.90 -6.04 10.15
C ALA A 96 -13.73 -6.64 10.95
N VAL A 97 -13.37 -6.00 12.06
CA VAL A 97 -12.28 -6.43 12.92
C VAL A 97 -12.60 -7.75 13.66
N THR A 98 -13.87 -8.00 14.01
CA THR A 98 -14.30 -9.29 14.60
C THR A 98 -14.20 -10.43 13.58
N LEU A 99 -14.66 -10.20 12.36
CA LEU A 99 -14.58 -11.19 11.28
C LEU A 99 -13.12 -11.48 10.89
N GLU A 100 -12.24 -10.48 10.89
CA GLU A 100 -10.80 -10.66 10.65
C GLU A 100 -10.14 -11.56 11.70
N VAL A 101 -10.49 -11.38 12.98
CA VAL A 101 -10.02 -12.26 14.07
C VAL A 101 -10.58 -13.68 13.93
N LEU A 102 -11.87 -13.82 13.65
CA LEU A 102 -12.49 -15.14 13.45
C LEU A 102 -11.88 -15.87 12.26
N ASP A 103 -11.68 -15.17 11.14
CA ASP A 103 -11.00 -15.69 9.95
C ASP A 103 -9.60 -16.22 10.28
N ALA A 104 -8.82 -15.43 11.03
CA ALA A 104 -7.48 -15.84 11.46
C ALA A 104 -7.49 -17.06 12.40
N ILE A 105 -8.51 -17.22 13.26
CA ILE A 105 -8.65 -18.40 14.13
C ILE A 105 -9.04 -19.63 13.31
N LEU A 106 -10.08 -19.53 12.48
CA LEU A 106 -10.64 -20.64 11.70
C LEU A 106 -9.63 -21.20 10.67
N LYS A 107 -8.71 -20.36 10.16
CA LYS A 107 -7.57 -20.80 9.34
C LYS A 107 -6.57 -21.69 10.07
N LEU A 108 -6.49 -21.58 11.38
CA LEU A 108 -5.47 -22.24 12.21
C LEU A 108 -6.05 -23.38 13.06
N VAL A 109 -7.36 -23.43 13.22
CA VAL A 109 -8.08 -24.35 14.12
C VAL A 109 -9.06 -25.19 13.31
N PRO A 110 -8.80 -26.50 13.11
CA PRO A 110 -9.82 -27.42 12.65
C PRO A 110 -10.91 -27.58 13.72
N CYS A 111 -12.14 -27.21 13.39
CA CYS A 111 -13.30 -27.32 14.28
C CYS A 111 -13.84 -28.76 14.29
N ILE A 112 -13.21 -29.59 15.11
CA ILE A 112 -13.55 -31.02 15.27
C ILE A 112 -13.89 -31.28 16.74
N ASP A 113 -15.00 -31.96 17.00
CA ASP A 113 -15.35 -32.34 18.37
C ASP A 113 -14.48 -33.49 18.88
N CYS A 114 -13.47 -33.13 19.67
CA CYS A 114 -12.51 -34.04 20.29
C CYS A 114 -12.89 -34.42 21.74
N SER A 115 -14.11 -34.12 22.20
CA SER A 115 -14.55 -34.38 23.58
C SER A 115 -14.46 -35.87 23.97
N SER A 116 -14.74 -36.75 23.00
CA SER A 116 -14.66 -38.21 23.16
C SER A 116 -13.23 -38.74 23.33
N ALA A 117 -12.20 -37.97 22.93
CA ALA A 117 -10.80 -38.39 23.00
C ALA A 117 -10.29 -38.61 24.43
N ILE A 118 -10.95 -38.02 25.43
CA ILE A 118 -10.61 -38.17 26.85
C ILE A 118 -10.85 -39.61 27.35
N HIS A 119 -11.81 -40.31 26.72
CA HIS A 119 -12.13 -41.69 27.07
C HIS A 119 -11.25 -42.70 26.32
N THR A 120 -10.68 -42.31 25.18
CA THR A 120 -9.89 -43.19 24.31
C THR A 120 -8.39 -43.08 24.56
N ARG A 121 -7.89 -41.89 24.92
CA ARG A 121 -6.46 -41.59 25.08
C ARG A 121 -6.04 -41.45 26.54
N ASN A 122 -4.87 -42.00 26.87
CA ASN A 122 -4.26 -41.91 28.20
C ASN A 122 -3.09 -40.91 28.29
N ASP A 123 -2.67 -40.31 27.17
CA ASP A 123 -1.48 -39.43 27.05
C ASP A 123 -1.81 -37.93 27.13
N LEU A 124 -3.01 -37.56 27.60
CA LEU A 124 -3.50 -36.18 27.62
C LEU A 124 -3.05 -35.41 28.87
N THR A 125 -2.50 -34.22 28.66
CA THR A 125 -2.21 -33.22 29.71
C THR A 125 -3.50 -32.59 30.27
N GLU A 126 -3.44 -31.94 31.44
CA GLU A 126 -4.61 -31.25 32.02
C GLU A 126 -5.12 -30.09 31.17
N ILE A 127 -4.24 -29.44 30.40
CA ILE A 127 -4.62 -28.38 29.46
C ILE A 127 -5.34 -29.00 28.27
N GLU A 128 -4.78 -30.04 27.65
CA GLU A 128 -5.43 -30.75 26.55
C GLU A 128 -6.80 -31.30 26.95
N LYS A 129 -6.95 -31.89 28.15
CA LYS A 129 -8.26 -32.35 28.65
C LYS A 129 -9.28 -31.21 28.71
N ARG A 130 -8.88 -30.03 29.18
CA ARG A 130 -9.76 -28.85 29.21
C ARG A 130 -10.15 -28.39 27.81
N VAL A 131 -9.19 -28.35 26.88
CA VAL A 131 -9.45 -27.94 25.49
C VAL A 131 -10.35 -28.96 24.79
N CYS A 132 -10.11 -30.27 24.94
CA CYS A 132 -10.98 -31.35 24.43
C CYS A 132 -12.41 -31.23 24.96
N LEU A 133 -12.63 -30.93 26.24
CA LEU A 133 -13.99 -30.75 26.76
C LEU A 133 -14.65 -29.52 26.15
N SER A 134 -13.89 -28.45 25.92
CA SER A 134 -14.44 -27.23 25.32
C SER A 134 -14.82 -27.39 23.84
N THR A 135 -14.22 -28.33 23.09
CA THR A 135 -14.55 -28.54 21.65
C THR A 135 -16.00 -28.91 21.39
N THR A 136 -16.73 -29.38 22.41
CA THR A 136 -18.19 -29.57 22.35
C THR A 136 -18.93 -28.29 21.91
N GLN A 137 -18.38 -27.12 22.21
CA GLN A 137 -18.98 -25.82 21.90
C GLN A 137 -18.83 -25.39 20.44
N PHE A 138 -18.07 -26.12 19.60
CA PHE A 138 -17.94 -25.77 18.19
C PHE A 138 -19.30 -25.79 17.47
N GLU A 139 -20.17 -26.75 17.78
CA GLU A 139 -21.51 -26.83 17.20
C GLU A 139 -22.35 -25.60 17.51
N ASP A 140 -22.34 -25.19 18.79
CA ASP A 140 -23.05 -24.00 19.26
C ASP A 140 -22.47 -22.74 18.60
N PHE A 141 -21.14 -22.63 18.54
CA PHE A 141 -20.45 -21.51 17.89
C PHE A 141 -20.87 -21.36 16.43
N ILE A 142 -20.77 -22.41 15.61
CA ILE A 142 -21.12 -22.37 14.18
C ILE A 142 -22.60 -22.03 14.02
N THR A 143 -23.44 -22.63 14.86
CA THR A 143 -24.89 -22.41 14.86
C THR A 143 -25.22 -20.93 15.12
N ASP A 144 -24.63 -20.33 16.14
CA ASP A 144 -24.85 -18.94 16.52
C ASP A 144 -24.21 -17.96 15.54
N PHE A 145 -23.01 -18.26 15.04
CA PHE A 145 -22.33 -17.49 14.02
C PHE A 145 -23.18 -17.37 12.75
N LEU A 146 -23.68 -18.49 12.23
CA LEU A 146 -24.55 -18.49 11.05
C LEU A 146 -25.87 -17.78 11.31
N ASN A 147 -26.49 -17.96 12.47
CA ASN A 147 -27.72 -17.26 12.83
C ASN A 147 -27.50 -15.73 12.83
N ARG A 148 -26.38 -15.26 13.38
CA ARG A 148 -26.02 -13.84 13.39
C ARG A 148 -25.71 -13.30 12.01
N ILE A 149 -25.01 -14.07 11.18
CA ILE A 149 -24.80 -13.72 9.77
C ILE A 149 -26.15 -13.60 9.05
N PHE A 150 -27.04 -14.59 9.16
CA PHE A 150 -28.36 -14.53 8.52
C PHE A 150 -29.20 -13.34 9.02
N GLN A 151 -29.17 -13.05 10.32
CA GLN A 151 -29.80 -11.85 10.88
C GLN A 151 -29.20 -10.58 10.28
N MET A 152 -27.88 -10.45 10.22
CA MET A 152 -27.21 -9.32 9.57
C MET A 152 -27.63 -9.15 8.11
N ILE A 153 -27.67 -10.25 7.33
CA ILE A 153 -28.10 -10.25 5.93
C ILE A 153 -29.53 -9.72 5.79
N SER A 154 -30.43 -10.18 6.66
CA SER A 154 -31.84 -9.77 6.63
C SER A 154 -32.08 -8.33 7.03
N ILE A 155 -31.23 -7.76 7.91
CA ILE A 155 -31.37 -6.40 8.43
C ILE A 155 -30.66 -5.37 7.53
N ARG A 156 -29.52 -5.70 6.90
CA ARG A 156 -28.71 -4.73 6.13
C ARG A 156 -28.37 -5.18 4.71
N SER A 157 -28.64 -4.30 3.76
CA SER A 157 -28.23 -4.45 2.35
C SER A 157 -26.73 -4.18 2.15
N ALA A 158 -25.92 -5.25 2.06
CA ALA A 158 -24.85 -5.45 1.07
C ALA A 158 -23.66 -4.47 0.90
N GLU A 159 -22.99 -4.00 1.96
CA GLU A 159 -21.77 -3.16 1.80
C GLU A 159 -20.48 -3.71 2.43
N MET A 160 -20.48 -4.87 3.11
CA MET A 160 -19.39 -5.17 4.07
C MET A 160 -18.69 -6.52 3.97
N PHE A 161 -19.17 -7.48 3.18
CA PHE A 161 -18.53 -8.79 3.14
C PHE A 161 -17.71 -8.94 1.86
N ASP A 162 -16.39 -8.79 2.01
CA ASP A 162 -15.43 -9.25 1.02
C ASP A 162 -15.43 -10.78 0.94
N ASP A 163 -15.12 -11.31 -0.25
CA ASP A 163 -15.02 -12.73 -0.63
C ASP A 163 -14.13 -13.59 0.29
N ALA A 164 -13.37 -12.98 1.23
CA ALA A 164 -12.38 -13.63 2.09
C ALA A 164 -13.01 -14.41 3.25
N VAL A 165 -13.93 -13.80 4.01
CA VAL A 165 -14.42 -14.36 5.29
C VAL A 165 -15.21 -15.66 5.10
N ALA A 166 -15.83 -15.84 3.93
CA ALA A 166 -16.68 -17.00 3.70
C ALA A 166 -15.86 -18.27 3.43
N ASN A 167 -14.74 -18.22 2.68
CA ASN A 167 -14.04 -19.43 2.23
C ASN A 167 -13.45 -20.26 3.37
N ASP A 168 -13.09 -19.62 4.47
CA ASP A 168 -12.26 -20.21 5.52
C ASP A 168 -13.06 -20.82 6.69
N VAL A 169 -14.38 -20.59 6.73
CA VAL A 169 -15.29 -21.10 7.77
C VAL A 169 -15.70 -22.56 7.55
N PHE A 170 -15.56 -23.11 6.33
CA PHE A 170 -16.26 -24.35 5.96
C PHE A 170 -15.37 -25.59 5.78
N ASN A 171 -14.08 -25.55 6.14
CA ASN A 171 -13.20 -26.73 6.12
C ASN A 171 -13.33 -27.58 7.41
N GLU A 172 -14.51 -28.11 7.68
CA GLU A 172 -14.83 -28.77 8.97
C GLU A 172 -15.49 -30.16 8.79
N ASP A 173 -15.64 -30.93 9.88
CA ASP A 173 -16.17 -32.30 9.86
C ASP A 173 -17.50 -32.45 9.09
N ASP A 174 -17.71 -33.63 8.50
CA ASP A 174 -18.94 -34.03 7.79
C ASP A 174 -20.24 -33.73 8.56
N LYS A 175 -20.22 -33.83 9.90
CA LYS A 175 -21.39 -33.53 10.75
C LYS A 175 -21.72 -32.03 10.76
N PHE A 176 -20.72 -31.16 10.80
CA PHE A 176 -20.93 -29.71 10.78
C PHE A 176 -21.41 -29.27 9.40
N ILE A 177 -20.82 -29.80 8.33
CA ILE A 177 -21.26 -29.55 6.95
C ILE A 177 -22.76 -29.86 6.79
N GLN A 178 -23.27 -30.95 7.39
CA GLN A 178 -24.70 -31.29 7.35
C GLN A 178 -25.59 -30.26 8.08
N ILE A 179 -25.18 -29.74 9.23
CA ILE A 179 -25.93 -28.71 9.98
C ILE A 179 -25.98 -27.42 9.18
N ILE A 180 -24.84 -27.02 8.64
CA ILE A 180 -24.68 -25.84 7.78
C ILE A 180 -25.60 -25.97 6.56
N HIS A 181 -25.57 -27.13 5.89
CA HIS A 181 -26.40 -27.46 4.74
C HIS A 181 -27.90 -27.32 5.06
N GLN A 182 -28.37 -27.92 6.16
CA GLN A 182 -29.77 -27.83 6.57
C GLN A 182 -30.22 -26.40 6.87
N LYS A 183 -29.38 -25.61 7.56
CA LYS A 183 -29.71 -24.22 7.88
C LYS A 183 -29.77 -23.34 6.63
N ILE A 184 -28.84 -23.52 5.71
CA ILE A 184 -28.77 -22.70 4.49
C ILE A 184 -29.91 -23.03 3.54
N ILE A 185 -30.27 -24.31 3.37
CA ILE A 185 -31.46 -24.70 2.60
C ILE A 185 -32.74 -24.10 3.22
N LYS A 186 -32.90 -24.15 4.55
CA LYS A 186 -34.03 -23.52 5.25
C LYS A 186 -34.07 -22.00 5.03
N PHE A 187 -32.92 -21.35 5.05
CA PHE A 187 -32.81 -19.91 4.80
C PHE A 187 -33.17 -19.54 3.36
N LEU A 188 -32.66 -20.30 2.38
CA LEU A 188 -32.91 -20.11 0.94
C LEU A 188 -34.39 -20.28 0.58
N THR A 189 -35.04 -21.30 1.15
CA THR A 189 -36.46 -21.60 0.90
C THR A 189 -37.42 -20.67 1.64
N GLY A 190 -37.00 -20.08 2.77
CA GLY A 190 -37.87 -19.34 3.68
C GLY A 190 -37.91 -17.82 3.52
N SER A 191 -37.05 -17.20 2.70
CA SER A 191 -36.92 -15.73 2.71
C SER A 191 -36.90 -15.07 1.32
N LEU A 192 -37.69 -13.99 1.19
CA LEU A 192 -37.71 -13.13 0.01
C LEU A 192 -36.56 -12.12 0.10
N PHE A 193 -35.48 -12.41 -0.59
CA PHE A 193 -34.30 -11.55 -0.59
C PHE A 193 -34.46 -10.32 -1.48
N SER A 194 -33.97 -9.16 -1.01
CA SER A 194 -33.75 -8.00 -1.87
C SER A 194 -32.64 -8.27 -2.91
N SER A 195 -32.64 -7.56 -4.04
CA SER A 195 -31.68 -7.78 -5.14
C SER A 195 -30.21 -7.68 -4.71
N LYS A 196 -29.91 -6.83 -3.72
CA LYS A 196 -28.55 -6.67 -3.17
C LYS A 196 -28.15 -7.82 -2.24
N VAL A 197 -29.08 -8.29 -1.40
CA VAL A 197 -28.86 -9.41 -0.46
C VAL A 197 -28.59 -10.72 -1.20
N ARG A 198 -29.27 -10.92 -2.33
CA ARG A 198 -29.11 -12.11 -3.19
C ARG A 198 -27.66 -12.39 -3.60
N LYS A 199 -26.88 -11.35 -3.94
CA LYS A 199 -25.47 -11.53 -4.32
C LYS A 199 -24.65 -12.13 -3.20
N PHE A 200 -24.90 -11.72 -1.95
CA PHE A 200 -24.20 -12.25 -0.79
C PHE A 200 -24.61 -13.70 -0.50
N VAL A 201 -25.91 -14.00 -0.56
CA VAL A 201 -26.41 -15.37 -0.37
C VAL A 201 -25.85 -16.31 -1.45
N ALA A 202 -25.76 -15.85 -2.70
CA ALA A 202 -25.11 -16.60 -3.77
C ALA A 202 -23.61 -16.84 -3.49
N GLY A 203 -22.91 -15.84 -2.93
CA GLY A 203 -21.53 -15.98 -2.45
C GLY A 203 -21.37 -17.02 -1.33
N LEU A 204 -22.30 -17.08 -0.37
CA LEU A 204 -22.32 -18.15 0.64
C LEU A 204 -22.50 -19.52 0.00
N VAL A 205 -23.48 -19.66 -0.92
CA VAL A 205 -23.72 -20.92 -1.64
C VAL A 205 -22.48 -21.39 -2.38
N ARG A 206 -21.77 -20.48 -3.06
CA ARG A 206 -20.49 -20.78 -3.73
C ARG A 206 -19.48 -21.45 -2.80
N VAL A 207 -19.36 -20.99 -1.56
CA VAL A 207 -18.35 -21.56 -0.64
C VAL A 207 -18.73 -22.98 -0.24
N ILE A 208 -19.98 -23.23 0.11
CA ILE A 208 -20.40 -24.55 0.57
C ILE A 208 -20.25 -25.57 -0.57
N ILE A 209 -20.52 -25.16 -1.81
CA ILE A 209 -20.32 -25.98 -3.01
C ILE A 209 -18.86 -26.37 -3.20
N LYS A 210 -17.92 -25.48 -2.86
CA LYS A 210 -16.49 -25.80 -2.94
C LYS A 210 -16.13 -26.93 -1.97
N VAL A 211 -16.74 -26.94 -0.79
CA VAL A 211 -16.49 -27.94 0.27
C VAL A 211 -17.16 -29.27 -0.03
N ASN A 212 -18.46 -29.28 -0.36
CA ASN A 212 -19.18 -30.53 -0.69
C ASN A 212 -20.07 -30.37 -1.93
N PRO A 213 -19.50 -30.48 -3.15
CA PRO A 213 -20.25 -30.26 -4.37
C PRO A 213 -21.31 -31.34 -4.62
N ILE A 214 -21.06 -32.60 -4.26
CA ILE A 214 -21.90 -33.73 -4.65
C ILE A 214 -23.28 -33.66 -3.99
N GLU A 215 -23.32 -33.49 -2.66
CA GLU A 215 -24.59 -33.46 -1.92
C GLU A 215 -25.41 -32.19 -2.20
N ILE A 216 -24.73 -31.05 -2.37
CA ILE A 216 -25.41 -29.76 -2.57
C ILE A 216 -26.00 -29.66 -3.97
N LEU A 217 -25.24 -30.07 -4.99
CA LEU A 217 -25.74 -30.08 -6.37
C LEU A 217 -26.94 -31.00 -6.50
N LYS A 218 -26.96 -32.15 -5.82
CA LYS A 218 -28.08 -33.10 -5.84
C LYS A 218 -29.42 -32.49 -5.42
N TYR A 219 -29.41 -31.53 -4.50
CA TYR A 219 -30.64 -30.89 -4.02
C TYR A 219 -30.94 -29.56 -4.73
N LEU A 220 -29.96 -28.65 -4.77
CA LEU A 220 -30.20 -27.26 -5.21
C LEU A 220 -30.19 -27.09 -6.74
N LEU A 221 -29.34 -27.82 -7.47
CA LEU A 221 -29.20 -27.62 -8.92
C LEU A 221 -30.48 -28.06 -9.67
N PRO A 222 -31.05 -29.26 -9.44
CA PRO A 222 -32.31 -29.66 -10.08
C PRO A 222 -33.46 -28.70 -9.79
N GLN A 223 -33.65 -28.31 -8.51
CA GLN A 223 -34.71 -27.39 -8.11
C GLN A 223 -34.57 -26.03 -8.81
N THR A 224 -33.37 -25.49 -8.87
CA THR A 224 -33.11 -24.20 -9.54
C THR A 224 -33.37 -24.30 -11.03
N CYS A 225 -32.96 -25.39 -11.69
CA CYS A 225 -33.21 -25.60 -13.12
C CYS A 225 -34.72 -25.72 -13.41
N GLU A 226 -35.45 -26.54 -12.64
CA GLU A 226 -36.91 -26.70 -12.80
C GLU A 226 -37.65 -25.38 -12.58
N HIS A 227 -37.25 -24.57 -11.60
CA HIS A 227 -37.85 -23.24 -11.38
C HIS A 227 -37.59 -22.30 -12.56
N ILE A 228 -36.37 -22.28 -13.11
CA ILE A 228 -36.05 -21.48 -14.30
C ILE A 228 -36.89 -21.94 -15.50
N GLU A 229 -36.96 -23.25 -15.77
CA GLU A 229 -37.74 -23.79 -16.89
C GLU A 229 -39.24 -23.49 -16.74
N ASN A 230 -39.79 -23.59 -15.52
CA ASN A 230 -41.19 -23.25 -15.23
C ASN A 230 -41.49 -21.77 -15.46
N ILE A 231 -40.62 -20.87 -15.00
CA ILE A 231 -40.78 -19.42 -15.23
C ILE A 231 -40.73 -19.12 -16.74
N MET A 232 -39.76 -19.70 -17.45
CA MET A 232 -39.59 -19.50 -18.89
C MET A 232 -40.77 -20.04 -19.69
N ASN A 233 -41.27 -21.24 -19.38
CA ASN A 233 -42.41 -21.84 -20.09
C ASN A 233 -43.71 -21.05 -19.89
N ASN A 234 -43.90 -20.43 -18.72
CA ASN A 234 -45.11 -19.66 -18.42
C ASN A 234 -45.14 -18.26 -19.07
N SER A 235 -43.99 -17.74 -19.52
CA SER A 235 -43.83 -16.33 -19.90
C SER A 235 -42.94 -16.09 -21.13
N GLN A 236 -42.83 -17.11 -21.99
CA GLN A 236 -41.91 -17.21 -23.12
C GLN A 236 -41.88 -15.99 -24.05
N THR A 237 -43.00 -15.28 -24.25
CA THR A 237 -43.06 -14.14 -25.20
C THR A 237 -42.86 -12.77 -24.53
N ALA A 238 -43.21 -12.63 -23.24
CA ALA A 238 -43.06 -11.38 -22.52
C ALA A 238 -41.61 -11.18 -22.05
N ILE A 239 -41.00 -12.18 -21.41
CA ILE A 239 -39.64 -12.06 -20.82
C ILE A 239 -38.54 -11.90 -21.88
N LEU A 240 -38.73 -12.45 -23.08
CA LEU A 240 -37.77 -12.30 -24.17
C LEU A 240 -37.72 -10.87 -24.74
N MET A 241 -38.78 -10.07 -24.57
CA MET A 241 -38.88 -8.71 -25.13
C MET A 241 -39.05 -7.60 -24.09
N ASP A 242 -39.45 -7.91 -22.85
CA ASP A 242 -39.62 -6.90 -21.80
C ASP A 242 -38.28 -6.47 -21.20
N HIS A 243 -38.02 -5.16 -21.23
CA HIS A 243 -36.87 -4.55 -20.54
C HIS A 243 -37.05 -4.50 -19.02
N LYS A 244 -38.26 -4.77 -18.51
CA LYS A 244 -38.55 -4.88 -17.07
C LYS A 244 -38.35 -6.33 -16.66
N GLY A 245 -37.11 -6.70 -16.38
CA GLY A 245 -36.74 -8.07 -16.03
C GLY A 245 -37.51 -8.60 -14.82
N ASP A 246 -37.74 -9.91 -14.83
CA ASP A 246 -38.31 -10.60 -13.68
C ASP A 246 -37.26 -10.71 -12.55
N ILE A 247 -37.60 -10.14 -11.41
CA ILE A 247 -36.78 -10.15 -10.21
C ILE A 247 -36.55 -11.60 -9.76
N GLU A 248 -37.55 -12.47 -9.86
CA GLU A 248 -37.46 -13.87 -9.44
C GLU A 248 -36.58 -14.69 -10.39
N LEU A 249 -36.74 -14.52 -11.71
CA LEU A 249 -35.88 -15.18 -12.69
C LEU A 249 -34.41 -14.77 -12.51
N THR A 250 -34.15 -13.47 -12.31
CA THR A 250 -32.79 -12.95 -12.12
C THR A 250 -32.12 -13.54 -10.88
N TRP A 251 -32.89 -13.82 -9.82
CA TRP A 251 -32.37 -14.52 -8.63
C TRP A 251 -31.91 -15.93 -8.95
N HIS A 252 -32.78 -16.73 -9.57
CA HIS A 252 -32.48 -18.12 -9.87
C HIS A 252 -31.33 -18.23 -10.87
N LEU A 253 -31.20 -17.30 -11.81
CA LEU A 253 -30.05 -17.22 -12.72
C LEU A 253 -28.74 -16.86 -12.01
N VAL A 254 -28.77 -15.95 -11.02
CA VAL A 254 -27.58 -15.63 -10.20
C VAL A 254 -27.21 -16.83 -9.34
N LEU A 255 -28.18 -17.49 -8.71
CA LEU A 255 -27.94 -18.71 -7.94
C LEU A 255 -27.36 -19.83 -8.81
N PHE A 256 -27.93 -20.05 -10.00
CA PHE A 256 -27.42 -20.98 -11.00
C PHE A 256 -25.97 -20.67 -11.40
N SER A 257 -25.65 -19.38 -11.59
CA SER A 257 -24.29 -18.98 -11.96
C SER A 257 -23.23 -19.31 -10.91
N GLU A 258 -23.60 -19.37 -9.63
CA GLU A 258 -22.71 -19.81 -8.55
C GLU A 258 -22.74 -21.34 -8.37
N LEU A 259 -23.88 -21.99 -8.61
CA LEU A 259 -23.99 -23.46 -8.56
C LEU A 259 -23.08 -24.15 -9.57
N VAL A 260 -22.99 -23.59 -10.76
CA VAL A 260 -22.21 -24.15 -11.87
C VAL A 260 -20.69 -23.92 -11.70
N ARG A 261 -20.26 -23.23 -10.64
CA ARG A 261 -18.85 -23.06 -10.27
C ARG A 261 -18.28 -24.26 -9.49
N ALA A 262 -19.08 -25.30 -9.26
CA ALA A 262 -18.65 -26.53 -8.60
C ALA A 262 -17.50 -27.24 -9.34
N ARG A 263 -16.99 -28.32 -8.71
CA ARG A 263 -16.00 -29.20 -9.35
C ARG A 263 -16.53 -29.77 -10.66
N GLY A 264 -15.67 -29.82 -11.68
CA GLY A 264 -16.04 -30.20 -13.06
C GLY A 264 -16.62 -31.61 -13.16
N ASP A 265 -16.07 -32.55 -12.38
CA ASP A 265 -16.47 -33.95 -12.36
C ASP A 265 -17.90 -34.15 -11.83
N ALA A 266 -18.27 -33.41 -10.78
CA ALA A 266 -19.61 -33.43 -10.22
C ALA A 266 -20.66 -32.81 -11.17
N LEU A 267 -20.26 -31.83 -12.01
CA LEU A 267 -21.15 -31.17 -12.96
C LEU A 267 -21.52 -32.04 -14.16
N LEU A 268 -20.68 -33.02 -14.53
CA LEU A 268 -20.93 -33.92 -15.66
C LEU A 268 -22.26 -34.68 -15.53
N ILE A 269 -22.65 -35.03 -14.31
CA ILE A 269 -23.91 -35.74 -14.01
C ILE A 269 -25.13 -34.94 -14.48
N TYR A 270 -25.05 -33.60 -14.40
CA TYR A 270 -26.14 -32.68 -14.70
C TYR A 270 -26.02 -32.01 -16.07
N LYS A 271 -25.13 -32.50 -16.94
CA LYS A 271 -24.85 -31.95 -18.28
C LYS A 271 -26.11 -31.57 -19.07
N GLN A 272 -27.10 -32.46 -19.13
CA GLN A 272 -28.32 -32.24 -19.91
C GLN A 272 -29.19 -31.09 -19.35
N MET A 273 -29.32 -31.01 -18.03
CA MET A 273 -30.09 -29.95 -17.35
C MET A 273 -29.41 -28.59 -17.48
N ILE A 274 -28.08 -28.58 -17.40
CA ILE A 274 -27.31 -27.34 -17.59
C ILE A 274 -27.52 -26.84 -19.02
N MET A 275 -27.40 -27.72 -20.03
CA MET A 275 -27.61 -27.36 -21.44
C MET A 275 -29.03 -26.85 -21.71
N SER A 276 -30.07 -27.45 -21.12
CA SER A 276 -31.46 -27.01 -21.32
C SER A 276 -31.68 -25.58 -20.84
N VAL A 277 -31.16 -25.21 -19.67
CA VAL A 277 -31.22 -23.85 -19.13
C VAL A 277 -30.56 -22.85 -20.07
N PHE A 278 -29.35 -23.14 -20.57
CA PHE A 278 -28.68 -22.25 -21.52
C PHE A 278 -29.45 -22.11 -22.84
N HIS A 279 -30.02 -23.18 -23.38
CA HIS A 279 -30.84 -23.12 -24.59
C HIS A 279 -32.07 -22.21 -24.44
N GLN A 280 -32.72 -22.23 -23.28
CA GLN A 280 -33.92 -21.43 -23.02
C GLN A 280 -33.58 -19.96 -22.73
N CYS A 281 -32.50 -19.70 -22.00
CA CYS A 281 -32.24 -18.38 -21.42
C CYS A 281 -31.30 -17.49 -22.27
N ILE A 282 -30.58 -18.02 -23.26
CA ILE A 282 -29.57 -17.24 -24.00
C ILE A 282 -30.11 -16.01 -24.75
N ARG A 283 -31.41 -16.02 -25.10
CA ARG A 283 -32.06 -14.95 -25.86
C ARG A 283 -32.65 -13.83 -24.99
N ILE A 284 -32.56 -13.91 -23.67
CA ILE A 284 -33.09 -12.89 -22.76
C ILE A 284 -32.40 -11.54 -23.01
N VAL A 285 -33.17 -10.46 -23.15
CA VAL A 285 -32.66 -9.10 -23.44
C VAL A 285 -32.34 -8.33 -22.16
N HIS A 286 -32.96 -8.66 -21.03
CA HIS A 286 -32.74 -7.98 -19.75
C HIS A 286 -31.28 -8.08 -19.27
N LYS A 287 -30.69 -6.91 -18.95
CA LYS A 287 -29.27 -6.75 -18.60
C LYS A 287 -28.77 -7.68 -17.51
N ASP A 288 -29.36 -7.61 -16.32
CA ASP A 288 -28.85 -8.38 -15.18
C ASP A 288 -29.03 -9.90 -15.40
N SER A 289 -30.04 -10.30 -16.17
CA SER A 289 -30.35 -11.70 -16.45
C SER A 289 -29.38 -12.30 -17.47
N TYR A 290 -29.13 -11.62 -18.60
CA TYR A 290 -28.13 -12.12 -19.56
C TYR A 290 -26.71 -12.02 -19.00
N GLU A 291 -26.40 -11.03 -18.16
CA GLU A 291 -25.11 -10.97 -17.47
C GLU A 291 -24.93 -12.15 -16.50
N ALA A 292 -25.98 -12.55 -15.79
CA ALA A 292 -25.94 -13.73 -14.91
C ALA A 292 -25.71 -15.03 -15.72
N ILE A 293 -26.34 -15.17 -16.88
CA ILE A 293 -26.14 -16.32 -17.78
C ILE A 293 -24.73 -16.31 -18.39
N ALA A 294 -24.25 -15.15 -18.82
CA ALA A 294 -22.89 -14.99 -19.32
C ALA A 294 -21.86 -15.37 -18.23
N LYS A 295 -22.09 -14.94 -16.98
CA LYS A 295 -21.28 -15.36 -15.82
C LYS A 295 -21.36 -16.87 -15.57
N ALA A 296 -22.55 -17.47 -15.64
CA ALA A 296 -22.73 -18.91 -15.51
C ALA A 296 -21.92 -19.67 -16.58
N ALA A 297 -21.95 -19.21 -17.83
CA ALA A 297 -21.18 -19.81 -18.93
C ALA A 297 -19.67 -19.71 -18.69
N LYS A 298 -19.19 -18.55 -18.22
CA LYS A 298 -17.78 -18.38 -17.81
C LYS A 298 -17.41 -19.34 -16.68
N HIS A 299 -18.23 -19.43 -15.63
CA HIS A 299 -17.97 -20.28 -14.47
C HIS A 299 -17.96 -21.76 -14.87
N LEU A 300 -18.94 -22.22 -15.67
CA LEU A 300 -18.99 -23.58 -16.21
C LEU A 300 -17.71 -23.93 -16.94
N LEU A 301 -17.33 -23.11 -17.91
CA LEU A 301 -16.16 -23.39 -18.74
C LEU A 301 -14.86 -23.33 -17.95
N LYS A 302 -14.75 -22.44 -16.95
CA LYS A 302 -13.60 -22.45 -16.03
C LYS A 302 -13.59 -23.72 -15.18
N SER A 303 -14.70 -24.12 -14.58
CA SER A 303 -14.79 -25.35 -13.79
C SER A 303 -14.42 -26.61 -14.58
N LEU A 304 -14.73 -26.65 -15.88
CA LEU A 304 -14.42 -27.76 -16.78
C LEU A 304 -13.03 -27.70 -17.42
N SER A 305 -12.37 -26.53 -17.47
CA SER A 305 -11.13 -26.35 -18.25
C SER A 305 -9.93 -25.80 -17.47
N ASP A 306 -10.14 -25.16 -16.32
CA ASP A 306 -9.08 -24.65 -15.47
C ASP A 306 -8.50 -25.74 -14.55
N LEU A 307 -7.25 -25.50 -14.12
CA LEU A 307 -6.60 -26.25 -13.05
C LEU A 307 -6.73 -25.42 -11.78
N TYR A 308 -7.31 -26.01 -10.73
CA TYR A 308 -7.53 -25.39 -9.43
C TYR A 308 -7.31 -26.40 -8.29
N SER A 309 -7.06 -25.92 -7.07
CA SER A 309 -6.97 -26.78 -5.88
C SER A 309 -8.37 -27.28 -5.49
N ILE A 310 -8.44 -28.57 -5.13
CA ILE A 310 -9.65 -29.18 -4.55
C ILE A 310 -9.68 -28.88 -3.06
N ASP A 311 -8.58 -29.20 -2.38
CA ASP A 311 -8.42 -28.99 -0.95
C ASP A 311 -7.44 -27.85 -0.70
N ASP A 312 -7.86 -26.90 0.14
CA ASP A 312 -6.98 -25.93 0.77
C ASP A 312 -6.57 -26.40 2.18
N GLN A 313 -6.71 -27.70 2.47
CA GLN A 313 -6.29 -28.28 3.74
C GLN A 313 -4.76 -28.17 3.88
N LEU A 314 -4.34 -27.47 4.93
CA LEU A 314 -2.93 -27.21 5.23
C LEU A 314 -2.36 -28.22 6.25
N SER A 315 -3.12 -29.23 6.67
CA SER A 315 -2.69 -30.25 7.63
C SER A 315 -2.13 -31.49 6.93
N LEU A 316 -1.03 -32.03 7.45
CA LEU A 316 -0.40 -33.27 6.98
C LEU A 316 -1.13 -34.53 7.48
N GLU A 317 -1.89 -34.41 8.56
CA GLU A 317 -2.60 -35.52 9.19
C GLU A 317 -4.00 -35.64 8.59
N ASN A 318 -4.39 -36.85 8.19
CA ASN A 318 -5.75 -37.14 7.75
C ASN A 318 -6.68 -37.01 8.96
N MET A 319 -7.51 -35.97 8.97
CA MET A 319 -8.41 -35.68 10.08
C MET A 319 -9.55 -36.70 10.25
N ASP A 320 -9.69 -37.62 9.29
CA ASP A 320 -10.64 -38.75 9.29
C ASP A 320 -10.11 -39.99 10.06
N GLU A 321 -8.87 -39.96 10.53
CA GLU A 321 -8.27 -41.06 11.30
C GLU A 321 -8.83 -41.14 12.73
N SER A 322 -8.68 -42.31 13.37
CA SER A 322 -9.20 -42.51 14.72
C SER A 322 -8.53 -41.57 15.73
N PHE A 323 -9.27 -41.09 16.74
CA PHE A 323 -8.71 -40.24 17.81
C PHE A 323 -7.58 -40.91 18.61
N VAL A 324 -7.34 -42.22 18.40
CA VAL A 324 -6.22 -42.97 18.99
C VAL A 324 -4.92 -42.65 18.26
N ASP A 325 -4.98 -42.43 16.94
CA ASP A 325 -3.81 -42.22 16.09
C ASP A 325 -3.52 -40.72 15.91
N CYS A 326 -4.57 -39.91 15.72
CA CYS A 326 -4.48 -38.45 15.52
C CYS A 326 -5.24 -37.69 16.62
N LEU A 327 -4.65 -36.62 17.17
CA LEU A 327 -5.34 -35.68 18.08
C LEU A 327 -5.41 -34.29 17.43
N PRO A 328 -6.57 -33.89 16.86
CA PRO A 328 -6.71 -32.64 16.11
C PRO A 328 -6.22 -31.37 16.81
N ILE A 329 -6.35 -31.30 18.14
CA ILE A 329 -5.93 -30.13 18.95
C ILE A 329 -4.41 -29.92 18.95
N ARG A 330 -3.62 -30.96 18.67
CA ARG A 330 -2.16 -30.84 18.53
C ARG A 330 -1.75 -30.30 17.16
N ALA A 331 -2.58 -30.48 16.14
CA ALA A 331 -2.37 -29.94 14.78
C ALA A 331 -2.70 -28.44 14.66
N TRP A 332 -3.31 -27.85 15.70
CA TRP A 332 -3.67 -26.43 15.75
C TRP A 332 -2.46 -25.50 15.53
N GLY A 333 -2.53 -24.69 14.47
CA GLY A 333 -1.49 -23.72 14.10
C GLY A 333 -0.12 -24.33 13.76
N GLN A 334 -0.07 -25.61 13.37
CA GLN A 334 1.17 -26.28 12.98
C GLN A 334 1.70 -25.73 11.64
N HIS A 335 3.02 -25.61 11.53
CA HIS A 335 3.68 -25.26 10.27
C HIS A 335 3.95 -26.52 9.46
N VAL A 336 3.71 -26.42 8.15
CA VAL A 336 4.06 -27.46 7.19
C VAL A 336 5.21 -26.96 6.32
N ASP A 337 6.26 -27.77 6.22
CA ASP A 337 7.36 -27.50 5.31
C ASP A 337 6.86 -27.58 3.86
N PHE A 338 7.29 -26.63 3.02
CA PHE A 338 6.82 -26.53 1.63
C PHE A 338 7.02 -27.83 0.85
N ASP A 339 8.10 -28.56 1.09
CA ASP A 339 8.43 -29.81 0.40
C ASP A 339 7.53 -30.99 0.79
N GLN A 340 6.82 -30.90 1.92
CA GLN A 340 5.93 -31.95 2.44
C GLN A 340 4.45 -31.72 2.05
N LEU A 341 4.14 -30.57 1.45
CA LEU A 341 2.79 -30.12 1.17
C LEU A 341 2.18 -30.92 0.00
N GLN A 342 1.14 -31.71 0.29
CA GLN A 342 0.43 -32.51 -0.71
C GLN A 342 -0.85 -31.82 -1.15
N VAL A 343 -0.74 -30.89 -2.10
CA VAL A 343 -1.91 -30.19 -2.65
C VAL A 343 -2.64 -31.08 -3.65
N GLN A 344 -3.93 -31.31 -3.42
CA GLN A 344 -4.81 -31.98 -4.38
C GLN A 344 -5.30 -30.98 -5.43
N TYR A 345 -5.06 -31.30 -6.71
CA TYR A 345 -5.49 -30.47 -7.83
C TYR A 345 -6.56 -31.17 -8.66
N HIS A 346 -7.55 -30.40 -9.10
CA HIS A 346 -8.45 -30.81 -10.16
C HIS A 346 -7.73 -30.70 -11.51
N PHE A 347 -7.64 -31.81 -12.22
CA PHE A 347 -7.15 -31.87 -13.58
C PHE A 347 -8.32 -32.15 -14.53
N PRO A 348 -8.57 -31.28 -15.53
CA PRO A 348 -9.64 -31.49 -16.49
C PRO A 348 -9.60 -32.86 -17.17
N THR A 349 -10.70 -33.60 -17.07
CA THR A 349 -10.85 -34.91 -17.73
C THR A 349 -11.23 -34.76 -19.21
N VAL A 350 -11.10 -35.82 -19.99
CA VAL A 350 -11.50 -35.79 -21.42
C VAL A 350 -12.99 -35.50 -21.55
N ASP A 351 -13.83 -36.08 -20.70
CA ASP A 351 -15.28 -35.88 -20.71
C ASP A 351 -15.68 -34.43 -20.37
N GLU A 352 -14.97 -33.78 -19.45
CA GLU A 352 -15.15 -32.35 -19.12
C GLU A 352 -14.79 -31.45 -20.30
N ILE A 353 -13.69 -31.75 -20.97
CA ILE A 353 -13.21 -31.02 -22.15
C ILE A 353 -14.18 -31.18 -23.32
N ASP A 354 -14.67 -32.40 -23.56
CA ASP A 354 -15.64 -32.69 -24.60
C ASP A 354 -16.96 -31.94 -24.33
N PHE A 355 -17.40 -31.90 -23.07
CA PHE A 355 -18.56 -31.09 -22.68
C PHE A 355 -18.33 -29.59 -22.91
N ALA A 356 -17.18 -29.05 -22.49
CA ALA A 356 -16.85 -27.66 -22.75
C ALA A 356 -16.77 -27.34 -24.26
N CYS A 357 -16.27 -28.26 -25.08
CA CYS A 357 -16.23 -28.11 -26.54
C CYS A 357 -17.63 -28.14 -27.16
N GLU A 358 -18.50 -29.05 -26.73
CA GLU A 358 -19.91 -29.11 -27.16
C GLU A 358 -20.64 -27.81 -26.82
N PHE A 359 -20.43 -27.28 -25.62
CA PHE A 359 -21.00 -26.01 -25.17
C PHE A 359 -20.55 -24.83 -26.07
N VAL A 360 -19.24 -24.71 -26.30
CA VAL A 360 -18.67 -23.66 -27.17
C VAL A 360 -19.20 -23.77 -28.60
N ASN A 361 -19.26 -24.99 -29.15
CA ASN A 361 -19.74 -25.23 -30.51
C ASN A 361 -21.22 -24.83 -30.68
N THR A 362 -22.03 -25.05 -29.64
CA THR A 362 -23.46 -24.79 -29.66
C THR A 362 -23.79 -23.30 -29.54
N PHE A 363 -23.12 -22.58 -28.63
CA PHE A 363 -23.51 -21.22 -28.27
C PHE A 363 -22.65 -20.12 -28.92
N ILE A 364 -21.32 -20.26 -28.99
CA ILE A 364 -20.47 -19.20 -29.59
C ILE A 364 -20.74 -19.06 -31.09
N TYR A 365 -20.77 -20.16 -31.84
CA TYR A 365 -20.92 -20.06 -33.31
C TYR A 365 -22.30 -19.55 -33.71
N ALA A 366 -23.35 -19.90 -32.97
CA ALA A 366 -24.69 -19.38 -33.20
C ALA A 366 -24.76 -17.85 -33.02
N GLU A 367 -24.16 -17.32 -31.96
CA GLU A 367 -24.13 -15.88 -31.69
C GLU A 367 -23.19 -15.13 -32.65
N LEU A 368 -22.06 -15.73 -33.06
CA LEU A 368 -21.19 -15.16 -34.09
C LEU A 368 -21.86 -15.07 -35.46
N GLN A 369 -22.59 -16.12 -35.87
CA GLN A 369 -23.37 -16.09 -37.11
C GLN A 369 -24.45 -15.01 -37.06
N LEU A 370 -25.15 -14.90 -35.93
CA LEU A 370 -26.16 -13.86 -35.71
C LEU A 370 -25.57 -12.44 -35.85
N LEU A 371 -24.40 -12.20 -35.25
CA LEU A 371 -23.72 -10.90 -35.35
C LEU A 371 -23.21 -10.64 -36.76
N ASN A 372 -22.59 -11.61 -37.43
CA ASN A 372 -22.05 -11.42 -38.78
C ASN A 372 -23.14 -11.14 -39.82
N GLU A 373 -24.31 -11.80 -39.73
CA GLU A 373 -25.38 -11.65 -40.71
C GLU A 373 -26.31 -10.45 -40.43
N LYS A 374 -26.55 -10.12 -39.15
CA LYS A 374 -27.60 -9.18 -38.75
C LYS A 374 -27.11 -7.97 -37.96
N CYS A 375 -25.81 -7.73 -37.83
CA CYS A 375 -25.24 -6.64 -37.00
C CYS A 375 -25.98 -5.29 -37.15
N LEU A 376 -26.23 -4.89 -38.41
CA LEU A 376 -26.83 -3.60 -38.76
C LEU A 376 -28.32 -3.49 -38.37
N ASN A 377 -29.03 -4.62 -38.30
CA ASN A 377 -30.47 -4.67 -38.05
C ASN A 377 -30.82 -4.95 -36.58
N LEU A 378 -29.84 -5.29 -35.75
CA LEU A 378 -30.03 -5.61 -34.33
C LEU A 378 -30.12 -4.33 -33.49
N SER A 379 -30.92 -4.40 -32.43
CA SER A 379 -30.97 -3.33 -31.43
C SER A 379 -29.65 -3.22 -30.66
N LYS A 380 -29.38 -2.03 -30.08
CA LYS A 380 -28.20 -1.78 -29.24
C LYS A 380 -28.08 -2.80 -28.10
N GLU A 381 -29.21 -3.20 -27.50
CA GLU A 381 -29.24 -4.13 -26.38
C GLU A 381 -28.96 -5.57 -26.81
N GLU A 382 -29.50 -6.01 -27.95
CA GLU A 382 -29.23 -7.35 -28.50
C GLU A 382 -27.77 -7.51 -28.92
N ARG A 383 -27.16 -6.46 -29.50
CA ARG A 383 -25.72 -6.45 -29.82
C ARG A 383 -24.88 -6.55 -28.56
N LEU A 384 -25.17 -5.74 -27.55
CA LEU A 384 -24.46 -5.76 -26.28
C LEU A 384 -24.59 -7.12 -25.58
N ARG A 385 -25.78 -7.71 -25.57
CA ARG A 385 -26.03 -9.08 -25.04
C ARG A 385 -25.13 -10.10 -25.73
N SER A 386 -25.20 -10.16 -27.06
CA SER A 386 -24.49 -11.17 -27.86
C SER A 386 -22.97 -11.03 -27.70
N LEU A 387 -22.45 -9.79 -27.71
CA LEU A 387 -21.04 -9.50 -27.43
C LEU A 387 -20.65 -9.86 -25.98
N THR A 388 -21.51 -9.60 -25.01
CA THR A 388 -21.25 -9.97 -23.60
C THR A 388 -21.19 -11.48 -23.44
N LEU A 389 -22.10 -12.24 -24.05
CA LEU A 389 -22.05 -13.70 -24.05
C LEU A 389 -20.74 -14.20 -24.68
N ILE A 390 -20.39 -13.72 -25.88
CA ILE A 390 -19.12 -14.09 -26.54
C ILE A 390 -17.92 -13.77 -25.64
N HIS A 391 -17.90 -12.60 -25.00
CA HIS A 391 -16.82 -12.20 -24.11
C HIS A 391 -16.65 -13.18 -22.94
N TYR A 392 -17.71 -13.46 -22.20
CA TYR A 392 -17.64 -14.32 -21.02
C TYR A 392 -17.35 -15.78 -21.38
N ILE A 393 -17.93 -16.30 -22.45
CA ILE A 393 -17.66 -17.66 -22.94
C ILE A 393 -16.20 -17.76 -23.39
N ALA A 394 -15.68 -16.76 -24.12
CA ALA A 394 -14.26 -16.71 -24.51
C ALA A 394 -13.35 -16.70 -23.28
N VAL A 395 -13.62 -15.86 -22.27
CA VAL A 395 -12.85 -15.84 -21.02
C VAL A 395 -12.84 -17.21 -20.32
N GLY A 396 -13.93 -17.98 -20.42
CA GLY A 396 -14.02 -19.33 -19.87
C GLY A 396 -13.24 -20.39 -20.65
N CYS A 397 -13.25 -20.36 -21.99
CA CYS A 397 -12.70 -21.44 -22.82
C CYS A 397 -11.27 -21.18 -23.35
N LEU A 398 -10.76 -19.95 -23.33
CA LEU A 398 -9.49 -19.62 -23.97
C LEU A 398 -8.29 -20.42 -23.45
N ARG A 399 -8.35 -20.98 -22.25
CA ARG A 399 -7.33 -21.91 -21.74
C ARG A 399 -7.18 -23.17 -22.60
N MET A 400 -8.29 -23.67 -23.17
CA MET A 400 -8.34 -24.86 -24.02
C MET A 400 -7.88 -24.58 -25.45
N VAL A 401 -7.98 -23.33 -25.91
CA VAL A 401 -7.70 -22.95 -27.29
C VAL A 401 -6.19 -22.77 -27.51
N SER A 402 -5.69 -23.04 -28.71
CA SER A 402 -4.28 -22.81 -29.08
C SER A 402 -3.97 -21.31 -29.26
N ARG A 403 -2.69 -20.95 -29.16
CA ARG A 403 -2.22 -19.58 -29.42
C ARG A 403 -2.56 -19.16 -30.85
N ILE A 404 -2.64 -17.84 -31.09
CA ILE A 404 -2.69 -17.30 -32.44
C ILE A 404 -1.39 -17.71 -33.15
N GLU A 405 -1.50 -18.59 -34.15
CA GLU A 405 -0.37 -19.06 -34.94
C GLU A 405 -0.18 -18.10 -36.12
N SER A 406 0.91 -17.30 -36.08
CA SER A 406 1.34 -16.53 -37.24
C SER A 406 2.58 -17.19 -37.84
N ASN A 407 2.45 -17.70 -39.07
CA ASN A 407 3.58 -18.27 -39.81
C ASN A 407 4.63 -17.21 -40.21
N GLN A 408 4.30 -15.93 -40.09
CA GLN A 408 5.19 -14.81 -40.40
C GLN A 408 5.74 -14.21 -39.11
N VAL A 409 7.04 -14.36 -38.90
CA VAL A 409 7.79 -13.61 -37.89
C VAL A 409 8.22 -12.30 -38.54
N ILE A 410 7.71 -11.17 -38.05
CA ILE A 410 8.18 -9.86 -38.50
C ILE A 410 9.49 -9.56 -37.77
N ASP A 411 10.58 -9.48 -38.53
CA ASP A 411 11.89 -9.15 -37.98
C ASP A 411 11.98 -7.64 -37.69
N LEU A 412 11.60 -7.24 -36.47
CA LEU A 412 11.64 -5.84 -36.05
C LEU A 412 13.08 -5.33 -35.82
N VAL A 413 14.00 -6.23 -35.44
CA VAL A 413 15.41 -5.91 -35.14
C VAL A 413 16.29 -7.08 -35.56
N PRO A 414 17.35 -6.85 -36.36
CA PRO A 414 18.26 -7.91 -36.77
C PRO A 414 18.93 -8.51 -35.53
N THR A 415 18.65 -9.78 -35.26
CA THR A 415 19.16 -10.49 -34.10
C THR A 415 20.15 -11.57 -34.51
N VAL A 416 21.36 -11.51 -33.95
CA VAL A 416 22.43 -12.50 -34.20
C VAL A 416 22.17 -13.80 -33.43
N VAL A 417 21.24 -13.78 -32.47
CA VAL A 417 20.85 -14.90 -31.61
C VAL A 417 19.35 -15.15 -31.80
N PRO A 418 18.90 -16.41 -31.89
CA PRO A 418 17.48 -16.71 -32.08
C PRO A 418 16.62 -16.14 -30.94
N TYR A 419 15.67 -15.29 -31.29
CA TYR A 419 14.59 -14.88 -30.39
C TYR A 419 13.61 -16.04 -30.23
N GLY A 420 13.66 -16.71 -29.10
CA GLY A 420 12.70 -17.73 -28.71
C GLY A 420 12.40 -17.62 -27.23
N SER A 421 11.13 -17.76 -26.85
CA SER A 421 10.78 -17.84 -25.43
C SER A 421 11.45 -19.06 -24.82
N LYS A 422 12.39 -18.85 -23.89
CA LYS A 422 13.12 -19.92 -23.16
C LYS A 422 12.17 -20.94 -22.51
N TYR A 423 10.97 -20.48 -22.16
CA TYR A 423 9.87 -21.30 -21.67
C TYR A 423 8.73 -21.29 -22.69
N ARG A 424 8.54 -22.42 -23.38
CA ARG A 424 7.24 -22.72 -24.01
C ARG A 424 6.36 -23.28 -22.91
N PHE A 425 5.46 -22.47 -22.35
CA PHE A 425 4.36 -23.01 -21.55
C PHE A 425 3.53 -23.92 -22.48
N ARG A 426 3.76 -25.23 -22.40
CA ARG A 426 2.84 -26.22 -22.94
C ARG A 426 1.66 -26.23 -21.99
N TYR A 427 0.62 -25.49 -22.31
CA TYR A 427 -0.70 -25.75 -21.75
C TYR A 427 -1.18 -27.06 -22.40
N SER A 428 -0.64 -28.19 -21.93
CA SER A 428 -1.06 -29.51 -22.39
C SER A 428 -2.37 -29.86 -21.70
N ILE A 429 -3.46 -29.28 -22.17
CA ILE A 429 -4.81 -29.80 -21.90
C ILE A 429 -5.50 -29.91 -23.27
N TYR A 430 -5.28 -31.09 -23.85
CA TYR A 430 -6.04 -31.80 -24.86
C TYR A 430 -6.84 -30.99 -25.89
N SER A 431 -6.34 -31.00 -27.12
CA SER A 431 -7.18 -31.49 -28.20
C SER A 431 -6.44 -32.64 -28.89
N LYS A 432 -6.81 -33.88 -28.53
CA LYS A 432 -6.51 -35.05 -29.37
C LYS A 432 -7.56 -35.23 -30.48
N GLU A 433 -8.53 -34.31 -30.59
CA GLU A 433 -9.53 -34.33 -31.66
C GLU A 433 -9.20 -33.30 -32.75
N PRO A 434 -8.92 -33.72 -34.00
CA PRO A 434 -8.67 -32.83 -35.14
C PRO A 434 -9.93 -32.07 -35.62
N LYS A 435 -10.97 -31.90 -34.79
CA LYS A 435 -12.23 -31.24 -35.11
C LYS A 435 -12.33 -29.78 -34.66
N PHE A 436 -11.44 -29.30 -33.78
CA PHE A 436 -11.18 -27.86 -33.60
C PHE A 436 -10.35 -27.35 -34.80
N ARG A 437 -10.86 -27.52 -36.02
CA ARG A 437 -10.13 -27.30 -37.28
C ARG A 437 -9.73 -25.84 -37.48
N ASP A 438 -10.53 -24.93 -36.94
CA ASP A 438 -10.23 -23.51 -36.94
C ASP A 438 -9.90 -23.11 -35.51
N ASN A 439 -8.72 -22.50 -35.34
CA ASN A 439 -8.33 -21.93 -34.08
C ASN A 439 -9.38 -20.87 -33.68
N LEU A 440 -10.24 -21.18 -32.69
CA LEU A 440 -11.32 -20.29 -32.27
C LEU A 440 -10.79 -18.89 -31.92
N ARG A 441 -9.56 -18.77 -31.39
CA ARG A 441 -8.92 -17.46 -31.18
C ARG A 441 -8.76 -16.69 -32.48
N MET A 442 -8.28 -17.34 -33.54
CA MET A 442 -8.13 -16.72 -34.86
C MET A 442 -9.47 -16.35 -35.46
N ARG A 443 -10.47 -17.22 -35.32
CA ARG A 443 -11.81 -16.93 -35.83
C ARG A 443 -12.44 -15.73 -35.11
N LEU A 444 -12.39 -15.72 -33.78
CA LEU A 444 -12.84 -14.59 -32.97
C LEU A 444 -12.07 -13.31 -33.30
N LEU A 445 -10.77 -13.39 -33.55
CA LEU A 445 -9.95 -12.22 -33.91
C LEU A 445 -10.43 -11.59 -35.23
N ILE A 446 -10.68 -12.43 -36.25
CA ILE A 446 -11.14 -11.97 -37.57
C ILE A 446 -12.57 -11.44 -37.47
N ASP A 447 -13.50 -12.21 -36.89
CA ASP A 447 -14.91 -11.85 -36.83
C ASP A 447 -15.15 -10.60 -35.97
N ILE A 448 -14.53 -10.51 -34.78
CA ILE A 448 -14.64 -9.33 -33.92
C ILE A 448 -13.92 -8.13 -34.54
N GLY A 449 -12.81 -8.33 -35.26
CA GLY A 449 -12.15 -7.27 -36.00
C GLY A 449 -13.06 -6.64 -37.06
N ASN A 450 -13.68 -7.48 -37.90
CA ASN A 450 -14.64 -7.02 -38.91
C ASN A 450 -15.88 -6.36 -38.26
N LEU A 451 -16.38 -6.91 -37.15
CA LEU A 451 -17.49 -6.33 -36.40
C LEU A 451 -17.13 -4.96 -35.81
N LEU A 452 -15.89 -4.77 -35.33
CA LEU A 452 -15.42 -3.48 -34.83
C LEU A 452 -15.40 -2.43 -35.95
N ASP A 453 -14.92 -2.78 -37.14
CA ASP A 453 -14.94 -1.87 -38.30
C ASP A 453 -16.39 -1.46 -38.63
N ILE A 454 -17.32 -2.42 -38.70
CA ILE A 454 -18.75 -2.17 -38.96
C ILE A 454 -19.38 -1.28 -37.87
N LEU A 455 -19.06 -1.52 -36.59
CA LEU A 455 -19.60 -0.75 -35.47
C LEU A 455 -19.06 0.68 -35.43
N VAL A 456 -17.78 0.88 -35.74
CA VAL A 456 -17.17 2.21 -35.78
C VAL A 456 -17.72 3.03 -36.94
N GLU A 457 -17.94 2.42 -38.10
CA GLU A 457 -18.49 3.09 -39.28
C GLU A 457 -19.98 3.42 -39.15
N ASN A 458 -20.80 2.49 -38.64
CA ASN A 458 -22.27 2.61 -38.69
C ASN A 458 -22.93 2.95 -37.34
N HIS A 459 -22.26 2.69 -36.21
CA HIS A 459 -22.82 2.80 -34.86
C HIS A 459 -21.83 3.39 -33.84
N CYS A 460 -21.18 4.51 -34.18
CA CYS A 460 -20.20 5.17 -33.32
C CYS A 460 -20.75 5.60 -31.93
N ASP A 461 -22.07 5.81 -31.81
CA ASP A 461 -22.76 6.13 -30.55
C ASP A 461 -22.93 4.92 -29.61
N ASP A 462 -22.68 3.69 -30.09
CA ASP A 462 -22.80 2.45 -29.31
C ASP A 462 -21.50 2.14 -28.53
N VAL A 463 -21.14 3.06 -27.65
CA VAL A 463 -19.90 2.98 -26.86
C VAL A 463 -19.80 1.70 -26.02
N ALA A 464 -20.93 1.18 -25.53
CA ALA A 464 -20.94 -0.03 -24.70
C ALA A 464 -20.56 -1.28 -25.51
N SER A 465 -21.17 -1.47 -26.69
CA SER A 465 -20.86 -2.59 -27.59
C SER A 465 -19.44 -2.49 -28.17
N ILE A 466 -19.00 -1.27 -28.51
CA ILE A 466 -17.63 -1.04 -28.98
C ILE A 466 -16.62 -1.40 -27.87
N ASN A 467 -16.86 -0.97 -26.64
CA ASN A 467 -15.97 -1.30 -25.52
C ASN A 467 -15.93 -2.80 -25.23
N THR A 468 -17.06 -3.51 -25.29
CA THR A 468 -17.06 -4.97 -25.08
C THR A 468 -16.35 -5.69 -26.23
N ALA A 469 -16.52 -5.26 -27.47
CA ALA A 469 -15.78 -5.80 -28.62
C ALA A 469 -14.27 -5.52 -28.52
N ILE A 470 -13.85 -4.32 -28.11
CA ILE A 470 -12.45 -3.99 -27.83
C ILE A 470 -11.90 -4.88 -26.71
N ASN A 471 -12.66 -5.09 -25.64
CA ASN A 471 -12.27 -5.95 -24.53
C ASN A 471 -12.06 -7.40 -25.01
N ILE A 472 -12.92 -7.92 -25.90
CA ILE A 472 -12.71 -9.24 -26.52
C ILE A 472 -11.42 -9.22 -27.35
N TYR A 473 -11.27 -8.23 -28.22
CA TYR A 473 -10.12 -8.14 -29.15
C TYR A 473 -8.77 -8.05 -28.39
N ALA A 474 -8.71 -7.24 -27.33
CA ALA A 474 -7.53 -7.09 -26.49
C ALA A 474 -7.23 -8.33 -25.63
N LEU A 475 -8.27 -9.11 -25.27
CA LEU A 475 -8.15 -10.32 -24.46
C LEU A 475 -7.54 -11.49 -25.25
N LEU A 476 -7.88 -11.65 -26.53
CA LEU A 476 -7.45 -12.78 -27.37
C LEU A 476 -5.92 -13.04 -27.40
N PRO A 477 -5.03 -12.03 -27.55
CA PRO A 477 -3.58 -12.27 -27.60
C PRO A 477 -2.93 -12.56 -26.23
N ILE A 478 -3.48 -11.99 -25.15
CA ILE A 478 -2.83 -11.95 -23.82
C ILE A 478 -3.38 -13.03 -22.88
N TYR A 479 -4.67 -13.35 -22.98
CA TYR A 479 -5.35 -14.19 -22.00
C TYR A 479 -5.23 -15.70 -22.29
N TYR A 480 -4.65 -16.42 -21.32
CA TYR A 480 -4.46 -17.87 -21.35
C TYR A 480 -5.08 -18.57 -20.13
N GLY A 481 -6.21 -18.05 -19.62
CA GLY A 481 -6.92 -18.61 -18.45
C GLY A 481 -6.69 -17.85 -17.14
N ILE A 482 -5.65 -17.03 -17.07
CA ILE A 482 -5.32 -16.19 -15.89
C ILE A 482 -5.37 -14.72 -16.30
N SER A 483 -6.07 -13.88 -15.53
CA SER A 483 -6.17 -12.45 -15.86
C SER A 483 -4.90 -11.69 -15.47
N GLN A 484 -4.62 -10.59 -16.18
CA GLN A 484 -3.57 -9.66 -15.79
C GLN A 484 -3.80 -9.11 -14.37
N TYR A 485 -5.04 -8.97 -13.92
CA TYR A 485 -5.37 -8.58 -12.56
C TYR A 485 -4.96 -9.65 -11.54
N ASP A 486 -5.20 -10.94 -11.83
CA ASP A 486 -4.77 -12.04 -10.95
C ASP A 486 -3.24 -12.14 -10.89
N ILE A 487 -2.57 -11.96 -12.04
CA ILE A 487 -1.11 -11.86 -12.12
C ILE A 487 -0.62 -10.62 -11.38
N ASN A 488 -1.28 -9.48 -11.53
CA ASN A 488 -0.92 -8.24 -10.83
C ASN A 488 -1.20 -8.34 -9.33
N LYS A 489 -2.18 -9.14 -8.87
CA LYS A 489 -2.40 -9.42 -7.45
C LYS A 489 -1.26 -10.30 -6.90
N LEU A 490 -0.77 -11.25 -7.70
CA LEU A 490 0.47 -12.01 -7.42
C LEU A 490 1.72 -11.12 -7.48
N CYS A 491 1.78 -10.15 -8.38
CA CYS A 491 2.88 -9.21 -8.53
C CYS A 491 2.76 -7.99 -7.60
N GLN A 492 1.60 -7.73 -6.98
CA GLN A 492 1.39 -6.70 -5.96
C GLN A 492 2.12 -7.06 -4.66
N TYR A 493 2.36 -8.36 -4.42
CA TYR A 493 3.35 -8.82 -3.45
C TYR A 493 4.80 -8.38 -3.77
N ILE A 494 5.05 -7.86 -4.98
CA ILE A 494 6.39 -7.49 -5.50
C ILE A 494 6.47 -5.99 -5.85
N GLY A 495 5.50 -5.17 -5.42
CA GLY A 495 5.67 -3.73 -5.20
C GLY A 495 6.34 -2.93 -6.33
N LEU A 496 5.69 -2.80 -7.49
CA LEU A 496 6.14 -1.88 -8.54
C LEU A 496 4.99 -0.96 -8.98
N ASN A 497 5.17 0.34 -8.73
CA ASN A 497 4.32 1.43 -9.19
C ASN A 497 5.06 2.24 -10.25
N GLU A 498 4.38 2.57 -11.35
CA GLU A 498 4.80 3.64 -12.26
C GLU A 498 3.64 4.60 -12.49
N ALA A 499 3.92 5.89 -12.38
CA ALA A 499 3.04 6.96 -12.81
C ALA A 499 3.87 8.08 -13.45
N LEU A 500 3.35 8.59 -14.56
CA LEU A 500 3.17 10.02 -14.91
C LEU A 500 3.43 10.24 -16.40
N PHE A 501 2.46 10.85 -17.09
CA PHE A 501 2.67 11.98 -18.01
C PHE A 501 1.32 12.64 -18.36
N LYS A 502 1.22 13.96 -18.22
CA LYS A 502 0.24 14.81 -18.93
C LYS A 502 0.89 16.15 -19.32
N THR A 503 0.42 16.68 -20.45
CA THR A 503 1.06 17.62 -21.38
C THR A 503 0.63 19.09 -21.20
N TRP A 504 1.52 20.03 -21.61
CA TRP A 504 1.29 21.19 -22.51
C TRP A 504 2.67 21.81 -22.91
N GLY A 505 3.61 20.98 -23.37
CA GLY A 505 5.04 21.31 -23.34
C GLY A 505 5.89 20.78 -24.49
N GLN A 506 5.52 20.87 -25.77
CA GLN A 506 6.39 20.31 -26.82
C GLN A 506 7.77 20.98 -26.90
N HIS A 507 7.87 22.31 -26.79
CA HIS A 507 9.16 23.02 -26.80
C HIS A 507 9.92 22.85 -25.48
N GLN A 508 9.21 22.83 -24.34
CA GLN A 508 9.82 22.61 -23.03
C GLN A 508 10.32 21.17 -22.87
N ILE A 509 9.55 20.18 -23.33
CA ILE A 509 9.92 18.77 -23.40
C ILE A 509 11.08 18.60 -24.37
N SER A 510 11.06 19.26 -25.54
CA SER A 510 12.18 19.19 -26.47
C SER A 510 13.47 19.76 -25.87
N MET A 511 13.40 20.91 -25.19
CA MET A 511 14.57 21.50 -24.51
C MET A 511 15.04 20.66 -23.32
N SER A 512 14.13 20.06 -22.55
CA SER A 512 14.50 19.19 -21.43
C SER A 512 15.11 17.87 -21.90
N LEU A 513 14.52 17.23 -22.92
CA LEU A 513 15.09 16.05 -23.59
C LEU A 513 16.45 16.38 -24.20
N MET A 514 16.59 17.53 -24.86
CA MET A 514 17.87 17.97 -25.41
C MET A 514 18.93 18.16 -24.32
N CYS A 515 18.57 18.70 -23.15
CA CYS A 515 19.46 18.78 -21.99
C CYS A 515 19.86 17.39 -21.45
N LEU A 516 18.99 16.39 -21.50
CA LEU A 516 19.30 15.00 -21.11
C LEU A 516 20.29 14.32 -22.07
N LEU A 517 20.33 14.75 -23.34
CA LEU A 517 21.28 14.24 -24.33
C LEU A 517 22.69 14.81 -24.19
N LEU A 518 22.91 15.81 -23.31
CA LEU A 518 24.24 16.37 -23.05
C LEU A 518 25.11 15.37 -22.27
N GLN A 519 25.93 14.60 -22.99
CA GLN A 519 26.79 13.56 -22.42
C GLN A 519 28.28 13.85 -22.64
N LYS A 520 29.12 13.37 -21.70
CA LYS A 520 30.58 13.60 -21.74
C LYS A 520 31.31 12.90 -22.89
N ARG A 521 30.76 11.80 -23.41
CA ARG A 521 31.44 10.92 -24.40
C ARG A 521 31.00 11.14 -25.84
N VAL A 522 29.96 11.95 -26.08
CA VAL A 522 29.42 12.19 -27.42
C VAL A 522 29.67 13.66 -27.78
N PRO A 523 30.28 13.96 -28.94
CA PRO A 523 30.43 15.35 -29.38
C PRO A 523 29.05 15.95 -29.61
N ILE A 524 28.78 17.09 -28.95
CA ILE A 524 27.48 17.74 -29.00
C ILE A 524 27.35 18.48 -30.34
N PRO A 525 26.25 18.27 -31.10
CA PRO A 525 26.04 18.97 -32.37
C PRO A 525 26.06 20.49 -32.22
N LEU A 526 26.71 21.19 -33.15
CA LEU A 526 26.76 22.65 -33.19
C LEU A 526 25.36 23.30 -33.25
N SER A 527 24.38 22.63 -33.86
CA SER A 527 22.98 23.06 -33.88
C SER A 527 22.39 23.13 -32.47
N CYS A 528 22.61 22.10 -31.64
CA CYS A 528 22.16 22.06 -30.24
C CYS A 528 22.78 23.19 -29.41
N ILE A 529 24.07 23.49 -29.61
CA ILE A 529 24.74 24.60 -28.93
C ILE A 529 24.12 25.94 -29.34
N ARG A 530 23.89 26.17 -30.63
CA ARG A 530 23.23 27.40 -31.12
C ARG A 530 21.83 27.55 -30.54
N THR A 531 21.03 26.48 -30.55
CA THR A 531 19.70 26.47 -29.93
C THR A 531 19.78 26.78 -28.44
N LEU A 532 20.69 26.17 -27.67
CA LEU A 532 20.84 26.50 -26.25
C LEU A 532 21.22 27.97 -26.04
N VAL A 533 22.07 28.56 -26.89
CA VAL A 533 22.48 29.98 -26.81
C VAL A 533 21.32 30.91 -27.16
N ASP A 534 20.60 30.65 -28.24
CA ASP A 534 19.49 31.49 -28.70
C ASP A 534 18.36 31.51 -27.67
N PHE A 535 18.07 30.37 -27.04
CA PHE A 535 17.00 30.24 -26.03
C PHE A 535 17.36 30.79 -24.64
N ILE A 536 18.61 31.27 -24.41
CA ILE A 536 18.94 32.03 -23.20
C ILE A 536 18.11 33.32 -23.15
N VAL A 537 17.92 33.95 -24.31
CA VAL A 537 17.14 35.19 -24.47
C VAL A 537 15.82 34.83 -25.14
N HIS A 538 14.97 34.10 -24.41
CA HIS A 538 13.64 33.71 -24.86
C HIS A 538 12.55 34.33 -23.98
N ASP A 539 11.38 34.61 -24.55
CA ASP A 539 10.26 35.25 -23.84
C ASP A 539 9.70 34.36 -22.72
N ASN A 540 9.68 33.04 -22.95
CA ASN A 540 9.28 32.04 -21.96
C ASN A 540 10.39 31.76 -20.93
N ILE A 541 10.09 32.02 -19.65
CA ILE A 541 11.03 31.84 -18.53
C ILE A 541 11.52 30.40 -18.33
N GLU A 542 10.68 29.40 -18.59
CA GLU A 542 11.05 28.00 -18.41
C GLU A 542 12.04 27.54 -19.47
N LEU A 543 11.87 27.97 -20.73
CA LEU A 543 12.83 27.69 -21.79
C LEU A 543 14.19 28.34 -21.51
N ARG A 544 14.20 29.56 -20.93
CA ARG A 544 15.43 30.20 -20.46
C ARG A 544 16.11 29.41 -19.34
N LYS A 545 15.35 28.90 -18.36
CA LYS A 545 15.91 28.06 -17.28
C LYS A 545 16.59 26.82 -17.86
N TYR A 546 15.93 26.10 -18.77
CA TYR A 546 16.51 24.94 -19.43
C TYR A 546 17.74 25.31 -20.27
N ALA A 547 17.71 26.41 -21.01
CA ALA A 547 18.86 26.91 -21.78
C ALA A 547 20.04 27.25 -20.87
N VAL A 548 19.82 27.91 -19.74
CA VAL A 548 20.87 28.24 -18.75
C VAL A 548 21.46 26.97 -18.12
N ILE A 549 20.62 26.01 -17.74
CA ILE A 549 21.08 24.72 -17.19
C ILE A 549 21.89 23.95 -18.25
N GLY A 550 21.37 23.85 -19.48
CA GLY A 550 22.03 23.18 -20.59
C GLY A 550 23.37 23.82 -20.95
N MET A 551 23.45 25.16 -21.00
CA MET A 551 24.71 25.88 -21.22
C MET A 551 25.70 25.70 -20.06
N THR A 552 25.22 25.68 -18.82
CA THR A 552 26.08 25.43 -17.65
C THR A 552 26.66 24.01 -17.71
N ALA A 553 25.85 23.02 -18.09
CA ALA A 553 26.28 21.65 -18.31
C ALA A 553 27.29 21.54 -19.47
N LEU A 554 27.01 22.19 -20.61
CA LEU A 554 27.91 22.26 -21.77
C LEU A 554 29.28 22.83 -21.38
N CYS A 555 29.31 23.96 -20.68
CA CYS A 555 30.55 24.60 -20.21
C CYS A 555 31.33 23.69 -19.25
N ARG A 556 30.64 22.91 -18.40
CA ARG A 556 31.29 21.92 -17.54
C ARG A 556 31.87 20.75 -18.34
N LEU A 557 31.17 20.28 -19.37
CA LEU A 557 31.62 19.18 -20.25
C LEU A 557 32.82 19.60 -21.12
N GLN A 558 32.85 20.85 -21.58
CA GLN A 558 33.94 21.43 -22.37
C GLN A 558 35.12 21.92 -21.51
N LYS A 559 35.01 21.89 -20.19
CA LYS A 559 36.09 22.34 -19.30
C LYS A 559 37.30 21.42 -19.48
N PRO A 560 38.47 21.94 -19.88
CA PRO A 560 39.66 21.12 -20.05
C PRO A 560 40.04 20.46 -18.70
N PRO A 561 40.47 19.18 -18.70
CA PRO A 561 40.90 18.52 -17.48
C PRO A 561 42.07 19.30 -16.87
N ARG A 562 41.96 19.66 -15.58
CA ARG A 562 43.08 20.24 -14.83
C ARG A 562 44.10 19.14 -14.60
N VAL A 563 45.35 19.38 -14.98
CA VAL A 563 46.47 18.49 -14.66
C VAL A 563 46.77 18.64 -13.17
N TYR A 564 46.44 17.62 -12.38
CA TYR A 564 46.85 17.54 -10.98
C TYR A 564 48.22 16.85 -10.92
N VAL A 565 49.22 17.57 -10.44
CA VAL A 565 50.53 16.99 -10.11
C VAL A 565 50.44 16.50 -8.67
N GLU A 566 50.78 15.23 -8.40
CA GLU A 566 50.90 14.72 -7.03
C GLU A 566 51.95 15.54 -6.28
N LYS A 567 51.51 16.28 -5.26
CA LYS A 567 52.37 17.03 -4.36
C LYS A 567 51.91 16.81 -2.92
N SER A 568 52.84 16.98 -1.97
CA SER A 568 52.70 16.67 -0.54
C SER A 568 51.45 17.31 0.11
N LEU A 569 50.97 16.72 1.21
CA LEU A 569 49.73 17.09 1.91
C LEU A 569 49.57 18.60 2.20
N ASP A 570 50.68 19.30 2.44
CA ASP A 570 50.72 20.76 2.69
C ASP A 570 50.40 21.63 1.45
N GLU A 571 50.51 21.05 0.24
CA GLU A 571 50.18 21.73 -1.02
C GLU A 571 48.76 21.44 -1.50
N ILE A 572 48.17 20.33 -1.06
CA ILE A 572 46.78 19.94 -1.38
C ILE A 572 45.78 20.97 -0.83
N LEU A 573 46.03 21.49 0.37
CA LEU A 573 45.23 22.55 1.01
C LEU A 573 45.22 23.89 0.24
N ARG A 574 46.11 24.09 -0.76
CA ARG A 574 46.22 25.33 -1.54
C ARG A 574 45.31 25.39 -2.78
N HIS A 575 44.68 24.27 -3.15
CA HIS A 575 44.03 24.12 -4.46
C HIS A 575 42.50 24.00 -4.44
N GLU A 576 41.86 24.14 -3.28
CA GLU A 576 40.42 24.40 -3.24
C GLU A 576 40.14 25.87 -3.57
N ASN A 577 38.99 26.14 -4.20
CA ASN A 577 38.58 27.45 -4.72
C ASN A 577 38.42 28.56 -3.65
N GLN A 578 38.95 28.39 -2.43
CA GLN A 578 38.78 29.25 -1.26
C GLN A 578 40.06 29.31 -0.39
N ASP A 579 41.27 29.26 -0.98
CA ASP A 579 42.49 29.58 -0.22
C ASP A 579 42.44 31.07 0.21
N PRO A 580 42.41 31.38 1.52
CA PRO A 580 42.34 32.76 2.01
C PRO A 580 43.47 33.64 1.46
N ARG A 581 44.65 33.07 1.17
CA ARG A 581 45.80 33.83 0.66
C ARG A 581 45.60 34.30 -0.78
N ARG A 582 44.86 33.55 -1.59
CA ARG A 582 44.53 33.98 -2.96
C ARG A 582 43.41 35.02 -2.96
N MET A 583 42.55 34.99 -1.94
CA MET A 583 41.46 35.95 -1.74
C MET A 583 41.78 37.05 -0.72
N HIS A 584 43.06 37.29 -0.40
CA HIS A 584 43.45 38.25 0.64
C HIS A 584 42.85 39.65 0.40
N ARG A 585 42.75 40.10 -0.85
CA ARG A 585 42.11 41.39 -1.19
C ARG A 585 40.64 41.48 -0.75
N LEU A 586 39.90 40.36 -0.83
CA LEU A 586 38.52 40.30 -0.34
C LEU A 586 38.50 40.35 1.18
N ILE A 587 39.41 39.62 1.83
CA ILE A 587 39.52 39.60 3.30
C ILE A 587 39.92 40.99 3.82
N ASP A 588 40.91 41.64 3.20
CA ASP A 588 41.36 43.00 3.53
C ASP A 588 40.24 44.01 3.32
N PHE A 589 39.48 43.90 2.22
CA PHE A 589 38.29 44.72 1.99
C PHE A 589 37.25 44.54 3.10
N LEU A 590 36.88 43.30 3.43
CA LEU A 590 35.93 43.00 4.49
C LEU A 590 36.42 43.52 5.87
N CYS A 591 37.72 43.39 6.17
CA CYS A 591 38.31 43.95 7.39
C CYS A 591 38.37 45.48 7.39
N SER A 592 38.53 46.12 6.23
CA SER A 592 38.54 47.59 6.13
C SER A 592 37.17 48.22 6.43
N LEU A 593 36.08 47.50 6.14
CA LEU A 593 34.71 47.94 6.47
C LEU A 593 34.49 48.13 7.98
N ILE A 594 35.29 47.46 8.80
CA ILE A 594 35.25 47.53 10.26
C ILE A 594 36.10 48.71 10.77
N LYS A 595 37.27 48.95 10.17
CA LYS A 595 38.24 49.95 10.65
C LYS A 595 37.86 51.40 10.34
N ASN A 596 37.06 51.64 9.30
CA ASN A 596 36.67 52.98 8.85
C ASN A 596 35.42 53.53 9.60
N ASN A 597 35.35 53.40 10.92
CA ASN A 597 34.24 53.87 11.77
C ASN A 597 34.39 55.35 12.17
N GLN A 598 34.56 56.27 11.22
CA GLN A 598 34.73 57.69 11.56
C GLN A 598 33.39 58.46 11.69
N THR A 599 32.26 57.89 11.26
CA THR A 599 30.92 58.51 11.40
C THR A 599 29.84 57.43 11.55
N ILE A 600 28.95 57.56 12.55
CA ILE A 600 27.77 56.69 12.74
C ILE A 600 26.75 57.04 11.64
N GLU A 601 26.84 56.37 10.50
CA GLU A 601 26.00 56.61 9.32
C GLU A 601 24.81 55.64 9.30
N SER A 602 23.78 55.85 10.10
CA SER A 602 22.53 55.06 10.16
C SER A 602 22.68 53.56 10.52
N ALA A 603 21.76 53.04 11.33
CA ALA A 603 21.77 51.64 11.78
C ALA A 603 21.78 50.59 10.64
N SER A 604 21.16 50.90 9.50
CA SER A 604 21.04 49.96 8.37
C SER A 604 22.34 49.77 7.60
N ASN A 605 23.14 50.81 7.43
CA ASN A 605 24.43 50.71 6.73
C ASN A 605 25.44 49.95 7.59
N GLU A 606 25.47 50.22 8.89
CA GLU A 606 26.31 49.49 9.84
C GLU A 606 25.93 48.00 9.89
N ARG A 607 24.62 47.68 9.92
CA ARG A 607 24.13 46.31 9.81
C ARG A 607 24.67 45.62 8.55
N PHE A 608 24.60 46.27 7.39
CA PHE A 608 25.07 45.69 6.14
C PHE A 608 26.58 45.44 6.14
N ARG A 609 27.38 46.37 6.70
CA ARG A 609 28.83 46.19 6.87
C ARG A 609 29.14 44.96 7.73
N TRP A 610 28.51 44.83 8.90
CA TRP A 610 28.70 43.66 9.77
C TRP A 610 28.19 42.36 9.13
N ARG A 611 27.10 42.40 8.36
CA ARG A 611 26.62 41.22 7.62
C ARG A 611 27.58 40.77 6.51
N LEU A 612 28.23 41.71 5.81
CA LEU A 612 29.27 41.35 4.84
C LEU A 612 30.50 40.73 5.52
N VAL A 613 30.87 41.23 6.70
CA VAL A 613 31.98 40.67 7.49
C VAL A 613 31.69 39.23 7.92
N GLN A 614 30.41 38.86 8.15
CA GLN A 614 30.03 37.47 8.47
C GLN A 614 30.40 36.48 7.36
N GLU A 615 30.58 36.91 6.10
CA GLU A 615 31.04 36.03 5.00
C GLU A 615 32.46 35.49 5.22
N LEU A 616 33.22 36.08 6.15
CA LEU A 616 34.49 35.51 6.60
C LEU A 616 34.33 34.11 7.20
N ARG A 617 33.11 33.71 7.59
CA ARG A 617 32.76 32.33 7.99
C ARG A 617 33.21 31.30 6.98
N ASN A 618 33.14 31.61 5.68
CA ASN A 618 33.47 30.67 4.61
C ASN A 618 34.95 30.26 4.64
N PHE A 619 35.82 31.08 5.23
CA PHE A 619 37.23 30.77 5.46
C PHE A 619 37.49 29.99 6.76
N GLN A 620 36.49 29.91 7.66
CA GLN A 620 36.49 29.13 8.89
C GLN A 620 37.78 29.32 9.74
N TRP A 621 38.39 28.22 10.18
CA TRP A 621 39.61 28.15 10.99
C TRP A 621 40.89 28.58 10.26
N ARG A 622 40.82 28.86 8.94
CA ARG A 622 42.02 29.12 8.11
C ARG A 622 42.57 30.55 8.28
N ILE A 623 41.86 31.44 9.00
CA ILE A 623 42.21 32.88 9.17
C ILE A 623 42.29 33.32 10.66
N PRO A 624 43.09 32.66 11.51
CA PRO A 624 43.10 32.90 12.96
C PRO A 624 43.45 34.35 13.35
N LEU A 625 44.44 34.95 12.68
CA LEU A 625 44.88 36.32 12.99
C LEU A 625 43.80 37.37 12.67
N VAL A 626 43.02 37.12 11.62
CA VAL A 626 41.91 37.99 11.22
C VAL A 626 40.80 37.91 12.27
N TRP A 627 40.46 36.70 12.75
CA TRP A 627 39.51 36.53 13.84
C TRP A 627 39.97 37.20 15.14
N CYS A 628 41.25 37.15 15.49
CA CYS A 628 41.80 37.88 16.63
C CYS A 628 41.68 39.41 16.47
N ALA A 629 41.97 39.95 15.28
CA ALA A 629 41.82 41.37 15.00
C ALA A 629 40.35 41.82 15.07
N ILE A 630 39.43 41.02 14.52
CA ILE A 630 37.99 41.30 14.56
C ILE A 630 37.47 41.23 15.99
N ASN A 631 37.83 40.20 16.76
CA ASN A 631 37.41 40.06 18.15
C ASN A 631 37.90 41.24 19.01
N ASN A 632 39.17 41.65 18.84
CA ASN A 632 39.72 42.80 19.55
C ASN A 632 39.00 44.13 19.24
N PHE A 633 38.46 44.30 18.03
CA PHE A 633 37.71 45.49 17.66
C PHE A 633 36.23 45.38 18.09
N ALA A 634 35.59 44.26 17.78
CA ALA A 634 34.17 44.02 18.05
C ALA A 634 33.85 44.00 19.55
N LYS A 635 34.79 43.53 20.39
CA LYS A 635 34.63 43.54 21.85
C LYS A 635 34.46 44.96 22.40
N GLU A 636 35.08 45.98 21.79
CA GLU A 636 34.99 47.38 22.26
C GLU A 636 33.63 48.01 21.92
N LEU A 637 32.88 47.44 20.98
CA LEU A 637 31.61 47.95 20.47
C LEU A 637 30.38 47.21 21.01
N LEU A 638 30.50 46.48 22.11
CA LEU A 638 29.39 45.73 22.70
C LEU A 638 28.26 46.64 23.26
N ASP A 639 28.55 47.90 23.57
CA ASP A 639 27.60 48.91 24.08
C ASP A 639 26.97 49.79 22.98
N HIS A 640 27.08 49.37 21.72
CA HIS A 640 26.62 50.12 20.54
C HIS A 640 25.16 50.61 20.66
N PRO A 641 24.78 51.84 20.24
CA PRO A 641 23.42 52.36 20.46
C PRO A 641 22.31 51.55 19.76
N PHE A 642 22.57 50.98 18.59
CA PHE A 642 21.58 50.24 17.80
C PHE A 642 21.56 48.73 18.08
N GLU A 643 20.39 48.21 18.47
CA GLU A 643 20.14 46.78 18.75
C GLU A 643 20.54 45.88 17.57
N ILE A 644 20.06 46.19 16.36
CA ILE A 644 20.35 45.41 15.13
C ILE A 644 21.86 45.30 14.85
N VAL A 645 22.65 46.29 15.24
CA VAL A 645 24.12 46.26 15.07
C VAL A 645 24.75 45.37 16.15
N ARG A 646 24.28 45.48 17.40
CA ARG A 646 24.69 44.62 18.52
C ARG A 646 24.44 43.13 18.23
N GLU A 647 23.31 42.77 17.61
CA GLU A 647 23.03 41.38 17.22
C GLU A 647 24.11 40.81 16.27
N ASN A 648 24.51 41.61 15.27
CA ASN A 648 25.49 41.18 14.28
C ASN A 648 26.92 41.15 14.85
N ILE A 649 27.24 42.06 15.77
CA ILE A 649 28.50 42.05 16.54
C ILE A 649 28.55 40.78 17.40
N ALA A 650 27.48 40.45 18.12
CA ALA A 650 27.36 39.25 18.93
C ALA A 650 27.53 37.98 18.08
N ASN A 651 26.90 37.92 16.90
CA ASN A 651 27.03 36.78 15.97
C ASN A 651 28.47 36.62 15.43
N ILE A 652 29.15 37.72 15.09
CA ILE A 652 30.56 37.64 14.63
C ILE A 652 31.49 37.22 15.76
N LEU A 653 31.26 37.72 16.97
CA LEU A 653 32.06 37.34 18.14
C LEU A 653 31.86 35.86 18.46
N SER A 654 30.63 35.34 18.44
CA SER A 654 30.35 33.92 18.65
C SER A 654 31.05 33.06 17.59
N MET A 655 31.00 33.45 16.32
CA MET A 655 31.71 32.77 15.24
C MET A 655 33.22 32.78 15.47
N SER A 656 33.82 33.90 15.85
CA SER A 656 35.26 34.01 16.10
C SER A 656 35.73 33.10 17.24
N LEU A 657 34.88 32.95 18.27
CA LEU A 657 35.15 32.18 19.48
C LEU A 657 34.84 30.68 19.31
N SER A 658 33.94 30.31 18.39
CA SER A 658 33.55 28.92 18.11
C SER A 658 34.74 28.02 17.71
N PHE A 659 35.84 28.61 17.23
CA PHE A 659 37.05 27.90 16.83
C PHE A 659 38.04 27.66 17.98
N ASP A 660 37.75 28.11 19.20
CA ASP A 660 38.56 27.83 20.39
C ASP A 660 38.24 26.43 20.97
N ILE A 661 38.59 25.40 20.20
CA ILE A 661 38.30 24.00 20.48
C ILE A 661 39.48 23.35 21.21
N ILE A 662 39.21 22.64 22.30
CA ILE A 662 40.21 21.80 22.97
C ILE A 662 40.24 20.44 22.25
N LEU A 663 41.25 20.21 21.40
CA LEU A 663 41.44 18.92 20.73
C LEU A 663 42.02 17.86 21.69
N PRO A 664 41.80 16.55 21.45
CA PRO A 664 42.24 15.46 22.34
C PRO A 664 43.74 15.44 22.67
N ASN A 665 44.57 16.12 21.87
CA ASN A 665 46.03 16.21 22.03
C ASN A 665 46.52 17.55 22.61
N GLY A 666 45.63 18.35 23.21
CA GLY A 666 46.00 19.53 24.00
C GLY A 666 46.60 20.71 23.21
N ARG A 667 46.53 20.71 21.87
CA ARG A 667 46.99 21.86 21.07
C ARG A 667 46.00 22.99 21.17
N SER A 668 46.35 24.06 21.87
CA SER A 668 45.60 25.31 21.86
C SER A 668 45.55 25.89 20.45
N THR A 669 44.39 26.44 20.09
CA THR A 669 44.23 27.09 18.79
C THR A 669 44.89 28.47 18.78
N ARG A 670 45.20 28.99 17.58
CA ARG A 670 45.66 30.38 17.40
C ARG A 670 44.50 31.38 17.33
N HIS A 671 43.28 30.93 17.59
CA HIS A 671 42.05 31.71 17.56
C HIS A 671 41.83 32.42 18.91
N PRO A 672 40.88 33.38 18.99
CA PRO A 672 40.58 34.06 20.24
C PRO A 672 40.19 33.08 21.35
N ASN A 673 40.82 33.18 22.51
CA ASN A 673 40.52 32.31 23.64
C ASN A 673 39.24 32.76 24.36
N ILE A 674 38.29 31.85 24.53
CA ILE A 674 37.00 32.11 25.19
C ILE A 674 37.22 32.55 26.64
N ASP A 675 38.09 31.87 27.40
CA ASP A 675 38.25 32.17 28.83
C ASP A 675 38.80 33.59 29.05
N GLN A 676 39.77 34.03 28.25
CA GLN A 676 40.31 35.40 28.28
C GLN A 676 39.25 36.44 27.89
N PHE A 677 38.48 36.15 26.85
CA PHE A 677 37.42 37.04 26.38
C PHE A 677 36.32 37.21 27.43
N ILE A 678 35.85 36.12 28.04
CA ILE A 678 34.80 36.14 29.04
C ILE A 678 35.26 36.87 30.32
N ASN A 679 36.50 36.67 30.78
CA ASN A 679 37.02 37.40 31.94
C ASN A 679 36.99 38.93 31.69
N THR A 680 37.38 39.37 30.49
CA THR A 680 37.34 40.80 30.11
C THR A 680 35.90 41.35 30.09
N ILE A 681 34.94 40.55 29.64
CA ILE A 681 33.52 40.94 29.65
C ILE A 681 32.96 40.98 31.07
N CYS A 682 33.26 40.01 31.93
CA CYS A 682 32.81 39.99 33.31
C CYS A 682 33.29 41.22 34.09
N GLU A 683 34.53 41.68 33.86
CA GLU A 683 35.04 42.92 34.45
C GLU A 683 34.23 44.15 33.99
N ARG A 684 33.92 44.25 32.69
CA ARG A 684 33.10 45.34 32.14
C ARG A 684 31.65 45.30 32.64
N LEU A 685 31.06 44.11 32.73
CA LEU A 685 29.71 43.93 33.28
C LEU A 685 29.65 44.30 34.76
N HIS A 686 30.66 43.93 35.55
CA HIS A 686 30.73 44.31 36.95
C HIS A 686 30.83 45.83 37.13
N GLN A 687 31.66 46.51 36.32
CA GLN A 687 31.73 47.97 36.32
C GLN A 687 30.41 48.62 35.89
N ALA A 688 29.73 48.06 34.89
CA ALA A 688 28.44 48.54 34.40
C ALA A 688 27.33 48.39 35.47
N ILE A 689 27.31 47.29 36.22
CA ILE A 689 26.35 47.06 37.31
C ILE A 689 26.61 48.01 38.47
N VAL A 690 27.87 48.18 38.88
CA VAL A 690 28.22 49.12 39.96
C VAL A 690 27.88 50.57 39.58
N ALA A 691 27.98 50.93 38.30
CA ALA A 691 27.51 52.23 37.79
C ALA A 691 25.97 52.32 37.80
N TYR A 692 25.28 51.26 37.41
CA TYR A 692 23.82 51.17 37.42
C TYR A 692 23.23 51.28 38.84
N GLU A 693 23.77 50.54 39.82
CA GLU A 693 23.33 50.55 41.23
C GLU A 693 23.54 51.90 41.94
N LYS A 694 24.46 52.73 41.45
CA LYS A 694 24.71 54.08 42.00
C LYS A 694 23.71 55.13 41.52
N THR A 695 22.82 54.79 40.59
CA THR A 695 21.79 55.73 40.11
C THR A 695 20.60 55.76 41.06
N PRO A 696 20.14 56.96 41.50
CA PRO A 696 19.04 57.05 42.46
C PRO A 696 17.71 56.59 41.82
N PHE A 697 17.01 55.68 42.50
CA PHE A 697 15.69 55.21 42.11
C PHE A 697 14.67 56.36 42.25
N VAL A 698 14.21 56.94 41.14
CA VAL A 698 13.12 57.93 41.17
C VAL A 698 11.78 57.18 41.09
N PRO A 699 10.89 57.30 42.08
CA PRO A 699 9.60 56.62 42.06
C PRO A 699 8.71 57.21 40.96
N VAL A 700 8.25 56.34 40.08
CA VAL A 700 7.39 56.66 38.94
C VAL A 700 6.04 57.18 39.44
N ASN A 701 5.72 58.43 39.17
CA ASN A 701 4.35 58.91 39.18
C ASN A 701 4.09 59.94 38.07
N VAL A 702 3.19 59.52 37.17
CA VAL A 702 2.32 60.33 36.29
C VAL A 702 2.97 61.04 35.08
N SER A 703 2.44 60.65 33.91
CA SER A 703 2.43 61.34 32.60
C SER A 703 3.72 61.39 31.76
N ASN A 704 3.73 60.60 30.68
CA ASN A 704 4.37 60.81 29.37
C ASN A 704 5.56 61.79 29.29
N GLN A 705 6.58 61.58 30.10
CA GLN A 705 7.93 62.05 29.83
C GLN A 705 8.82 60.81 29.80
N VAL A 706 9.46 60.59 28.65
CA VAL A 706 10.53 59.61 28.49
C VAL A 706 11.56 59.94 29.55
N VAL A 707 11.70 59.07 30.56
CA VAL A 707 12.79 59.17 31.54
C VAL A 707 14.07 59.12 30.72
N GLU A 708 14.80 60.23 30.62
CA GLU A 708 16.15 60.23 30.07
C GLU A 708 17.01 59.37 31.00
N ILE A 709 17.11 58.09 30.66
CA ILE A 709 18.07 57.16 31.22
C ILE A 709 19.44 57.81 31.01
N ASP A 710 20.19 58.02 32.09
CA ASP A 710 21.53 58.60 32.02
C ASP A 710 22.38 57.85 30.98
N PHE A 711 23.21 58.57 30.24
CA PHE A 711 23.95 58.02 29.11
C PHE A 711 24.80 56.80 29.52
N GLU A 712 25.33 56.80 30.74
CA GLU A 712 26.10 55.68 31.30
C GLU A 712 25.22 54.46 31.62
N THR A 713 24.00 54.67 32.13
CA THR A 713 23.07 53.56 32.41
C THR A 713 22.50 52.94 31.13
N ARG A 714 22.29 53.74 30.07
CA ARG A 714 21.88 53.21 28.76
C ARG A 714 22.98 52.37 28.11
N LYS A 715 24.24 52.78 28.25
CA LYS A 715 25.40 51.98 27.80
C LYS A 715 25.54 50.66 28.56
N ALA A 716 25.32 50.69 29.88
CA ALA A 716 25.32 49.49 30.71
C ALA A 716 24.24 48.47 30.26
N LEU A 717 23.01 48.93 30.01
CA LEU A 717 21.93 48.08 29.51
C LEU A 717 22.22 47.51 28.11
N ASN A 718 22.71 48.34 27.18
CA ASN A 718 23.08 47.87 25.83
C ASN A 718 24.17 46.79 25.88
N LEU A 719 25.15 46.95 26.77
CA LEU A 719 26.21 45.96 27.00
C LEU A 719 25.63 44.63 27.49
N MET A 720 24.73 44.66 28.49
CA MET A 720 24.08 43.47 29.03
C MET A 720 23.27 42.71 27.98
N GLU A 721 22.40 43.41 27.23
CA GLU A 721 21.58 42.81 26.17
C GLU A 721 22.44 42.09 25.12
N THR A 722 23.56 42.72 24.73
CA THR A 722 24.47 42.14 23.73
C THR A 722 25.20 40.92 24.25
N VAL A 723 25.60 40.94 25.53
CA VAL A 723 26.28 39.80 26.14
C VAL A 723 25.31 38.62 26.30
N ILE A 724 24.04 38.88 26.64
CA ILE A 724 22.99 37.85 26.66
C ILE A 724 22.83 37.24 25.28
N GLN A 725 22.71 38.07 24.24
CA GLN A 725 22.58 37.60 22.87
C GLN A 725 23.82 36.84 22.38
N LEU A 726 25.02 37.29 22.75
CA LEU A 726 26.27 36.60 22.49
C LEU A 726 26.31 35.24 23.18
N HIS A 727 25.82 35.13 24.41
CA HIS A 727 25.75 33.86 25.14
C HIS A 727 24.82 32.86 24.44
N THR A 728 23.64 33.30 23.99
CA THR A 728 22.71 32.49 23.18
C THR A 728 23.39 31.98 21.91
N TYR A 729 24.09 32.85 21.18
CA TYR A 729 24.81 32.42 19.98
C TYR A 729 25.99 31.49 20.29
N LEU A 730 26.72 31.69 21.38
CA LEU A 730 27.76 30.74 21.77
C LEU A 730 27.17 29.35 22.04
N PHE A 731 25.96 29.27 22.60
CA PHE A 731 25.27 27.99 22.82
C PHE A 731 24.88 27.30 21.50
N ASP A 732 24.34 28.05 20.54
CA ASP A 732 23.89 27.50 19.25
C ASP A 732 25.05 27.08 18.33
N TRP A 733 26.18 27.81 18.37
CA TRP A 733 27.25 27.70 17.36
C TRP A 733 28.53 27.00 17.86
N CYS A 734 28.73 26.83 19.17
CA CYS A 734 29.93 26.15 19.68
C CYS A 734 29.89 24.64 19.41
N GLN A 735 30.99 24.11 18.87
CA GLN A 735 31.13 22.66 18.59
C GLN A 735 31.46 21.82 19.84
N GLN A 736 31.71 22.47 20.98
CA GLN A 736 31.99 21.83 22.27
C GLN A 736 30.95 22.26 23.32
N PRO A 737 30.67 21.44 24.34
CA PRO A 737 29.80 21.82 25.45
C PRO A 737 30.31 23.12 26.10
N VAL A 738 29.37 23.94 26.56
CA VAL A 738 29.58 25.26 27.20
C VAL A 738 30.82 25.23 28.11
N LYS A 739 31.85 26.01 27.77
CA LYS A 739 33.06 26.11 28.60
C LYS A 739 32.70 26.66 29.97
N ILE A 740 33.38 26.20 31.02
CA ILE A 740 33.13 26.67 32.40
C ILE A 740 33.22 28.20 32.52
N ALA A 741 34.08 28.86 31.74
CA ALA A 741 34.16 30.32 31.76
C ALA A 741 32.85 30.99 31.33
N THR A 742 32.15 30.49 30.32
CA THR A 742 30.86 31.07 29.89
C THR A 742 29.77 30.99 30.96
N ILE A 743 29.90 30.10 31.96
CA ILE A 743 28.99 30.03 33.11
C ILE A 743 29.14 31.25 34.03
N ARG A 744 30.32 31.90 34.05
CA ARG A 744 30.59 33.08 34.89
C ARG A 744 29.73 34.30 34.50
N ILE A 745 29.09 34.27 33.35
CA ILE A 745 28.16 35.31 32.90
C ILE A 745 26.79 35.19 33.58
N PHE A 746 26.34 33.98 33.97
CA PHE A 746 25.00 33.75 34.51
C PHE A 746 24.60 34.64 35.70
N PRO A 747 25.45 34.86 36.72
CA PRO A 747 25.09 35.73 37.85
C PRO A 747 24.74 37.17 37.43
N TYR A 748 25.27 37.63 36.31
CA TYR A 748 25.03 38.96 35.75
C TYR A 748 23.81 39.03 34.82
N VAL A 749 23.27 37.88 34.40
CA VAL A 749 22.06 37.78 33.57
C VAL A 749 20.80 37.62 34.44
N SER A 750 20.96 37.14 35.69
CA SER A 750 19.89 37.01 36.67
C SER A 750 19.58 38.29 37.46
N LEU A 751 20.48 39.27 37.43
CA LEU A 751 20.34 40.62 38.00
C LEU A 751 19.76 41.54 36.94
#